data_AF-A0AAV5FQF9-F1
#
_entry.id   AF-A0AAV5FQF9-F1
#
_cell.length_a   1.000
_cell.length_b   1.000
_cell.length_c   1.000
_cell.angle_alpha   90.00
_cell.angle_beta   90.00
_cell.angle_gamma   90.00
#
_symmetry.space_group_name_H-M   'P 1'
#
loop_
_entity.id
_entity.type
_entity.pdbx_description
1 polymer ?
#
loop_
_entity_poly.entity_id
_entity_poly.type
_entity_poly.pdbx_seq_one_letter_code
_entity_poly.pdbx_strand_id
1 'polypeptide(L)'
;MGSLTKAAEEERPAVEGEDEWSDEAVVYVNGVRRVLPDGLAHLTLLQYLRVEGIGDRQRGLHPVQESLANAHGSQCGFCTPGFVMSMYALLRSSKQPPTEDQIEDSLAGNLCRCTGYRPIIDAFRVFSKTDNSVYTNSSSESTNGQTICPSTGKPCSCRNEMDVDANEASLSLRMKRYSPLSYNVIDGNAYDERELIFPPELQLRKVTPLKLNGFNGIRWYRPLKLKQVLHLKSCYPDAKLIIGNSEVGVETKFKNAQYKVVLSVTHVPELNILEVKEDGIHIGSSVRLVQLQNFFKKIIAERESHETSSCQAILRQLKWFAGTQIRNVASVGGNICTASPISDLNPLWMATCARFQIIDVRGNVRSTLAKDFFRGYRKVDLKPDEIFLSVILPWTRPLEYVKEFKQAHRREDDIALVNAGMRVYLREAEGYQIISDVSIVYGGVAAVPLRASKTETFLTGKKWDSGLLDNAFDLLKDDIPLSENAPGGMIEFRRSLTLSFFFKFFLSVTHEMNTNGVLKDGLHVTHLSAVQSDSRPATLGTQGYELVRQGTSVGQSMVHMSAMLQVTGEAEYTDDALVPPNTLHAALVLSKKAHARILSIDDSLAKTSPGFAGLFLSKDVPGANHIGPIIHDEEVFASDVVTCVGQIIGIIVADTHDNAKNAANKVHIEYSELPAILSIDEAVKTCSFHPNTKKCLVKGDVEKCFLSGACNRIISGEVRVGGQEHFYMEPQGTLIWPVDSGNEIHMVSSTQAPQKHQKYVANVLGLPMSKVVCKTKRIGGGFGGKETRSAIYAAAVAVPSYCLRRPVKLILDRDIDMITSGQRHSFLGKYKVGFTNDGKILALDLEIYNNGGNTLDLSSGSPRTCNVSFRKCI
;
A
#
# COMPACT_ATOMS: atom_id res chain seq x y z
N MET A 1 17.33 -19.97 32.13
CA MET A 1 18.64 -19.49 32.60
C MET A 1 19.68 -20.54 32.24
N GLY A 2 20.63 -20.22 31.38
CA GLY A 2 21.70 -21.10 30.92
C GLY A 2 22.72 -20.27 30.15
N SER A 3 23.93 -20.19 30.71
CA SER A 3 25.08 -19.37 30.31
C SER A 3 25.51 -19.58 28.86
N LEU A 4 25.53 -18.50 28.06
CA LEU A 4 26.18 -18.46 26.75
C LEU A 4 27.69 -18.23 26.92
N THR A 5 28.47 -19.18 26.42
CA THR A 5 29.92 -19.14 26.27
C THR A 5 30.37 -17.91 25.46
N LYS A 6 31.34 -17.18 26.02
CA LYS A 6 32.09 -16.09 25.35
C LYS A 6 32.68 -16.59 24.03
N ALA A 7 32.11 -16.18 22.91
CA ALA A 7 32.77 -16.25 21.61
C ALA A 7 33.85 -15.14 21.54
N ALA A 8 34.97 -15.46 20.90
CA ALA A 8 36.20 -14.67 20.83
C ALA A 8 35.94 -13.19 20.43
N GLU A 9 36.49 -12.28 21.23
CA GLU A 9 36.55 -10.85 20.94
C GLU A 9 37.54 -10.61 19.79
N GLU A 10 37.05 -10.38 18.57
CA GLU A 10 37.84 -9.68 17.55
C GLU A 10 38.12 -8.25 18.05
N GLU A 11 39.39 -7.82 17.92
CA GLU A 11 39.92 -6.56 18.43
C GLU A 11 39.01 -5.36 18.13
N ARG A 12 38.57 -4.68 19.19
CA ARG A 12 37.68 -3.53 19.15
C ARG A 12 38.47 -2.28 18.72
N PRO A 13 38.09 -1.56 17.65
CA PRO A 13 38.53 -0.19 17.50
C PRO A 13 37.87 0.65 18.61
N ALA A 14 38.69 1.25 19.48
CA ALA A 14 38.21 2.12 20.56
C ALA A 14 37.46 3.32 19.96
N VAL A 15 36.19 3.49 20.31
CA VAL A 15 35.40 4.66 19.92
C VAL A 15 35.84 5.82 20.83
N GLU A 16 36.22 6.98 20.28
CA GLU A 16 36.51 8.17 21.10
C GLU A 16 35.35 8.46 22.05
N GLY A 17 35.62 8.45 23.36
CA GLY A 17 34.62 8.72 24.40
C GLY A 17 33.67 7.56 24.73
N GLU A 18 34.15 6.30 24.79
CA GLU A 18 33.32 5.13 25.14
C GLU A 18 32.48 5.31 26.42
N ASP A 19 32.94 6.10 27.39
CA ASP A 19 32.20 6.42 28.63
C ASP A 19 30.95 7.31 28.41
N GLU A 20 30.78 7.93 27.23
CA GLU A 20 29.61 8.76 26.88
C GLU A 20 28.45 7.97 26.22
N TRP A 21 28.66 6.70 25.88
CA TRP A 21 27.67 5.88 25.17
C TRP A 21 26.82 5.07 26.16
N SER A 22 25.49 5.18 26.03
CA SER A 22 24.56 4.39 26.83
C SER A 22 24.12 3.13 26.08
N ASP A 23 23.91 2.05 26.82
CA ASP A 23 23.36 0.76 26.38
C ASP A 23 21.87 0.60 26.78
N GLU A 24 21.29 1.56 27.51
CA GLU A 24 19.91 1.49 27.96
C GLU A 24 18.97 2.21 26.99
N ALA A 25 18.29 1.44 26.14
CA ALA A 25 17.20 1.92 25.30
C ALA A 25 15.85 1.81 26.01
N VAL A 26 15.23 2.95 26.33
CA VAL A 26 13.91 3.00 27.00
C VAL A 26 12.83 3.40 26.00
N VAL A 27 11.69 2.73 26.05
CA VAL A 27 10.45 3.08 25.33
C VAL A 27 9.27 3.11 26.30
N TYR A 28 8.36 4.05 26.12
CA TYR A 28 7.08 4.03 26.83
C TYR A 28 5.99 3.44 25.95
N VAL A 29 5.37 2.33 26.36
CA VAL A 29 4.24 1.74 25.65
C VAL A 29 2.96 2.07 26.41
N ASN A 30 2.05 2.84 25.80
CA ASN A 30 0.81 3.30 26.44
C ASN A 30 1.07 3.93 27.83
N GLY A 31 2.13 4.75 27.95
CA GLY A 31 2.50 5.41 29.20
C GLY A 31 3.28 4.53 30.19
N VAL A 32 3.55 3.27 29.87
CA VAL A 32 4.32 2.36 30.73
C VAL A 32 5.77 2.24 30.25
N ARG A 33 6.72 2.55 31.14
CA ARG A 33 8.17 2.41 30.88
C ARG A 33 8.53 0.95 30.58
N ARG A 34 9.27 0.74 29.49
CA ARG A 34 9.87 -0.54 29.08
C ARG A 34 11.32 -0.32 28.68
N VAL A 35 12.18 -1.27 29.00
CA VAL A 35 13.54 -1.35 28.42
C VAL A 35 13.43 -2.20 27.16
N LEU A 36 13.90 -1.66 26.04
CA LEU A 36 13.94 -2.41 24.78
C LEU A 36 15.01 -3.49 24.89
N PRO A 37 14.70 -4.76 24.60
CA PRO A 37 15.72 -5.79 24.45
C PRO A 37 16.66 -5.45 23.29
N ASP A 38 17.90 -5.93 23.42
CA ASP A 38 18.92 -6.00 22.39
C ASP A 38 18.30 -6.39 21.03
N GLY A 39 18.28 -5.46 20.06
CA GLY A 39 17.77 -5.72 18.69
C GLY A 39 16.51 -4.95 18.28
N LEU A 40 15.76 -4.34 19.21
CA LEU A 40 14.70 -3.37 18.88
C LEU A 40 15.23 -1.92 18.81
N ALA A 41 16.55 -1.78 18.75
CA ALA A 41 17.31 -0.54 18.70
C ALA A 41 16.84 0.48 17.63
N HIS A 42 16.35 0.00 16.49
CA HIS A 42 15.82 0.84 15.41
C HIS A 42 14.49 1.54 15.77
N LEU A 43 13.84 1.11 16.86
CA LEU A 43 12.62 1.70 17.43
C LEU A 43 12.96 2.67 18.57
N THR A 44 13.95 3.55 18.43
CA THR A 44 14.11 4.69 19.37
C THR A 44 12.95 5.69 19.22
N LEU A 45 11.74 5.21 19.45
CA LEU A 45 10.54 5.96 19.76
C LEU A 45 10.57 6.15 21.27
N LEU A 46 10.56 7.40 21.72
CA LEU A 46 10.55 7.70 23.15
C LEU A 46 9.21 7.25 23.77
N GLN A 47 8.10 7.40 23.03
CA GLN A 47 6.77 6.92 23.39
C GLN A 47 6.09 6.23 22.19
N TYR A 48 5.56 5.04 22.40
CA TYR A 48 4.76 4.25 21.47
C TYR A 48 3.34 4.10 22.02
N LEU A 49 2.38 4.73 21.35
CA LEU A 49 0.98 4.68 21.72
C LEU A 49 0.22 3.76 20.76
N ARG A 50 -0.55 2.83 21.31
CA ARG A 50 -1.40 1.90 20.58
C ARG A 50 -2.88 2.22 20.82
N VAL A 51 -3.76 1.55 20.08
CA VAL A 51 -5.20 1.76 20.12
C VAL A 51 -5.81 1.53 21.52
N GLU A 52 -5.27 0.59 22.28
CA GLU A 52 -5.70 0.30 23.65
C GLU A 52 -5.32 1.43 24.60
N GLY A 53 -4.32 2.24 24.26
CA GLY A 53 -3.86 3.35 25.10
C GLY A 53 -4.90 4.48 25.20
N ILE A 54 -5.58 4.79 24.09
CA ILE A 54 -6.49 5.94 23.99
C ILE A 54 -7.89 5.68 24.55
N GLY A 55 -8.31 4.42 24.65
CA GLY A 55 -9.63 4.05 25.17
C GLY A 55 -9.89 2.54 25.05
N ASP A 56 -10.77 2.04 25.91
CA ASP A 56 -11.18 0.63 25.96
C ASP A 56 -12.61 0.49 26.51
N ARG A 57 -13.17 -0.72 26.53
CA ARG A 57 -14.53 -0.95 27.03
C ARG A 57 -14.74 -0.71 28.53
N GLN A 58 -13.69 -0.68 29.33
CA GLN A 58 -13.78 -0.47 30.79
C GLN A 58 -13.64 1.02 31.16
N ARG A 59 -12.68 1.73 30.54
CA ARG A 59 -12.40 3.14 30.76
C ARG A 59 -13.29 4.09 29.94
N GLY A 60 -13.94 3.55 28.91
CA GLY A 60 -14.72 4.32 27.96
C GLY A 60 -13.99 4.46 26.62
N LEU A 61 -14.78 4.59 25.56
CA LEU A 61 -14.27 4.79 24.21
C LEU A 61 -13.80 6.22 24.03
N HIS A 62 -12.69 6.37 23.32
CA HIS A 62 -12.29 7.65 22.79
C HIS A 62 -13.28 8.13 21.70
N PRO A 63 -13.56 9.44 21.52
CA PRO A 63 -14.51 9.92 20.50
C PRO A 63 -14.24 9.39 19.08
N VAL A 64 -12.97 9.28 18.69
CA VAL A 64 -12.56 8.65 17.41
C VAL A 64 -13.00 7.18 17.33
N GLN A 65 -12.84 6.42 18.41
CA GLN A 65 -13.26 5.01 18.46
C GLN A 65 -14.79 4.90 18.42
N GLU A 66 -15.48 5.72 19.21
CA GLU A 66 -16.94 5.74 19.30
C GLU A 66 -17.60 6.12 17.96
N SER A 67 -17.13 7.20 17.34
CA SER A 67 -17.65 7.66 16.05
C SER A 67 -17.49 6.58 14.98
N LEU A 68 -16.31 5.95 14.91
CA LEU A 68 -16.05 4.90 13.92
C LEU A 68 -16.93 3.66 14.13
N ALA A 69 -17.18 3.28 15.39
CA ALA A 69 -18.08 2.17 15.71
C ALA A 69 -19.53 2.49 15.33
N ASN A 70 -20.04 3.65 15.74
CA ASN A 70 -21.43 4.06 15.55
C ASN A 70 -21.78 4.34 14.09
N ALA A 71 -20.83 4.85 13.30
CA ALA A 71 -21.00 5.11 11.87
C ALA A 71 -20.88 3.86 10.99
N HIS A 72 -20.84 2.65 11.57
CA HIS A 72 -20.62 1.38 10.85
C HIS A 72 -19.30 1.34 10.06
N GLY A 73 -18.28 2.07 10.53
CA GLY A 73 -16.96 2.16 9.90
C GLY A 73 -16.07 0.91 10.11
N SER A 74 -16.56 -0.10 10.82
CA SER A 74 -15.85 -1.36 11.06
C SER A 74 -16.71 -2.57 10.67
N GLN A 75 -16.14 -3.47 9.86
CA GLN A 75 -16.74 -4.77 9.48
C GLN A 75 -15.92 -5.93 10.04
N CYS A 76 -14.90 -6.42 9.31
CA CYS A 76 -14.03 -7.49 9.83
C CYS A 76 -13.18 -7.02 11.02
N GLY A 77 -12.89 -5.72 11.10
CA GLY A 77 -12.21 -5.06 12.22
C GLY A 77 -10.68 -4.99 12.16
N PHE A 78 -10.03 -5.74 11.28
CA PHE A 78 -8.57 -5.90 11.32
C PHE A 78 -7.80 -4.61 10.98
N CYS A 79 -8.33 -3.78 10.06
CA CYS A 79 -7.73 -2.49 9.73
C CYS A 79 -8.15 -1.37 10.68
N THR A 80 -9.19 -1.59 11.51
CA THR A 80 -9.87 -0.55 12.30
C THR A 80 -8.93 0.16 13.27
N PRO A 81 -8.05 -0.53 14.03
CA PRO A 81 -7.05 0.13 14.87
C PRO A 81 -6.15 1.12 14.10
N GLY A 82 -5.76 0.77 12.88
CA GLY A 82 -4.93 1.65 12.05
C GLY A 82 -5.64 2.94 11.66
N PHE A 83 -6.92 2.88 11.30
CA PHE A 83 -7.73 4.07 10.99
C PHE A 83 -7.94 4.95 12.23
N VAL A 84 -8.23 4.33 13.38
CA VAL A 84 -8.35 5.04 14.66
C VAL A 84 -7.07 5.80 14.99
N MET A 85 -5.91 5.15 14.88
CA MET A 85 -4.63 5.79 15.21
C MET A 85 -4.21 6.87 14.22
N SER A 86 -4.52 6.72 12.91
CA SER A 86 -4.26 7.77 11.92
C SER A 86 -5.08 9.03 12.22
N MET A 87 -6.38 8.87 12.51
CA MET A 87 -7.24 10.00 12.85
C MET A 87 -6.84 10.64 14.18
N TYR A 88 -6.56 9.82 15.21
CA TYR A 88 -6.08 10.30 16.50
C TYR A 88 -4.79 11.11 16.37
N ALA A 89 -3.81 10.63 15.59
CA ALA A 89 -2.56 11.35 15.35
C ALA A 89 -2.79 12.70 14.63
N LEU A 90 -3.72 12.75 13.67
CA LEU A 90 -4.10 13.99 13.00
C LEU A 90 -4.66 15.00 14.01
N LEU A 91 -5.62 14.60 14.84
CA LEU A 91 -6.22 15.46 15.87
C LEU A 91 -5.17 15.99 16.84
N ARG A 92 -4.29 15.13 17.36
CA ARG A 92 -3.20 15.51 18.29
C ARG A 92 -2.18 16.47 17.68
N SER A 93 -2.01 16.45 16.36
CA SER A 93 -1.06 17.31 15.65
C SER A 93 -1.68 18.64 15.17
N SER A 94 -3.00 18.77 15.21
CA SER A 94 -3.73 19.90 14.65
C SER A 94 -4.01 20.95 15.73
N LYS A 95 -3.72 22.22 15.44
CA LYS A 95 -4.03 23.35 16.36
C LYS A 95 -5.47 23.84 16.25
N GLN A 96 -6.13 23.51 15.15
CA GLN A 96 -7.52 23.81 14.84
C GLN A 96 -8.16 22.53 14.29
N PRO A 97 -9.50 22.41 14.29
CA PRO A 97 -10.17 21.29 13.63
C PRO A 97 -9.65 21.10 12.20
N PRO A 98 -9.23 19.87 11.82
CA PRO A 98 -8.69 19.61 10.48
C PRO A 98 -9.73 19.83 9.38
N THR A 99 -9.30 20.11 8.16
CA THR A 99 -10.21 20.11 6.99
C THR A 99 -10.52 18.68 6.54
N GLU A 100 -11.58 18.51 5.73
CA GLU A 100 -11.89 17.19 5.14
C GLU A 100 -10.72 16.64 4.31
N ASP A 101 -10.03 17.49 3.54
CA ASP A 101 -8.85 17.11 2.77
C ASP A 101 -7.72 16.59 3.67
N GLN A 102 -7.48 17.23 4.83
CA GLN A 102 -6.48 16.76 5.79
C GLN A 102 -6.85 15.42 6.40
N ILE A 103 -8.15 15.18 6.64
CA ILE A 103 -8.65 13.89 7.09
C ILE A 103 -8.39 12.84 6.00
N GLU A 104 -8.86 13.04 4.76
CA GLU A 104 -8.64 12.07 3.67
C GLU A 104 -7.13 11.80 3.44
N ASP A 105 -6.28 12.83 3.44
CA ASP A 105 -4.82 12.71 3.29
C ASP A 105 -4.15 11.93 4.44
N SER A 106 -4.66 12.05 5.67
CA SER A 106 -4.15 11.31 6.83
C SER A 106 -4.46 9.81 6.75
N LEU A 107 -5.56 9.45 6.08
CA LEU A 107 -6.05 8.08 5.94
C LEU A 107 -5.54 7.40 4.67
N ALA A 108 -4.92 8.13 3.75
CA ALA A 108 -4.48 7.61 2.45
C ALA A 108 -3.49 6.42 2.54
N GLY A 109 -2.74 6.31 3.65
CA GLY A 109 -1.85 5.18 3.93
C GLY A 109 -2.53 3.98 4.61
N ASN A 110 -3.84 4.01 4.82
CA ASN A 110 -4.61 2.95 5.46
C ASN A 110 -5.49 2.24 4.42
N LEU A 111 -5.41 0.90 4.38
CA LEU A 111 -6.22 0.10 3.46
C LEU A 111 -7.36 -0.60 4.19
N CYS A 112 -8.55 -0.57 3.57
CA CYS A 112 -9.71 -1.36 3.98
C CYS A 112 -10.27 -2.14 2.79
N ARG A 113 -10.44 -3.45 2.97
CA ARG A 113 -11.05 -4.32 1.95
C ARG A 113 -12.57 -4.49 2.09
N CYS A 114 -13.14 -4.12 3.24
CA CYS A 114 -14.52 -4.45 3.61
C CYS A 114 -15.52 -3.29 3.42
N THR A 115 -15.17 -2.10 3.88
CA THR A 115 -16.15 -1.01 4.08
C THR A 115 -16.40 -0.14 2.86
N GLY A 116 -15.51 -0.20 1.86
CA GLY A 116 -15.51 0.76 0.76
C GLY A 116 -15.17 2.20 1.19
N TYR A 117 -14.55 2.39 2.37
CA TYR A 117 -14.10 3.66 2.97
C TYR A 117 -15.19 4.66 3.35
N ARG A 118 -16.32 4.73 2.61
CA ARG A 118 -17.40 5.70 2.83
C ARG A 118 -17.82 5.85 4.31
N PRO A 119 -18.20 4.79 5.06
CA PRO A 119 -18.60 4.96 6.46
C PRO A 119 -17.44 5.38 7.39
N ILE A 120 -16.19 5.15 7.01
CA ILE A 120 -15.01 5.59 7.77
C ILE A 120 -14.84 7.11 7.60
N ILE A 121 -14.96 7.61 6.37
CA ILE A 121 -14.87 9.05 6.09
C ILE A 121 -16.02 9.79 6.80
N ASP A 122 -17.25 9.28 6.69
CA ASP A 122 -18.41 9.87 7.38
C ASP A 122 -18.23 9.89 8.92
N ALA A 123 -17.61 8.85 9.49
CA ALA A 123 -17.31 8.80 10.92
C ALA A 123 -16.36 9.92 11.36
N PHE A 124 -15.36 10.24 10.54
CA PHE A 124 -14.32 11.19 10.92
C PHE A 124 -14.62 12.64 10.52
N ARG A 125 -15.55 12.85 9.58
CA ARG A 125 -16.04 14.19 9.22
C ARG A 125 -16.58 15.01 10.39
N VAL A 126 -17.08 14.36 11.43
CA VAL A 126 -17.56 15.07 12.63
C VAL A 126 -16.49 15.90 13.31
N PHE A 127 -15.21 15.59 13.06
CA PHE A 127 -14.06 16.32 13.59
C PHE A 127 -13.53 17.38 12.61
N SER A 128 -14.15 17.56 11.44
CA SER A 128 -13.70 18.55 10.47
C SER A 128 -14.15 19.96 10.85
N LYS A 129 -13.40 20.97 10.40
CA LYS A 129 -13.86 22.37 10.42
C LYS A 129 -15.08 22.48 9.51
N THR A 130 -16.27 22.64 10.09
CA THR A 130 -17.49 22.96 9.34
C THR A 130 -17.35 24.35 8.73
N ASP A 131 -16.98 24.41 7.46
CA ASP A 131 -17.20 25.63 6.69
C ASP A 131 -18.69 25.75 6.42
N ASN A 132 -19.40 26.37 7.36
CA ASN A 132 -20.82 26.65 7.22
C ASN A 132 -21.10 27.69 6.12
N SER A 133 -20.09 28.22 5.40
CA SER A 133 -20.27 29.19 4.31
C SER A 133 -21.28 28.73 3.25
N VAL A 134 -21.34 27.42 2.97
CA VAL A 134 -22.29 26.82 2.01
C VAL A 134 -23.73 26.83 2.55
N TYR A 135 -23.91 26.83 3.87
CA TYR A 135 -25.21 26.91 4.56
C TYR A 135 -25.56 28.34 5.04
N THR A 136 -24.58 29.26 5.09
CA THR A 136 -24.73 30.65 5.52
C THR A 136 -24.61 31.66 4.38
N ASN A 137 -24.83 31.24 3.13
CA ASN A 137 -25.33 32.17 2.09
C ASN A 137 -26.79 32.59 2.41
N SER A 138 -27.03 33.03 3.65
CA SER A 138 -27.92 34.15 3.90
C SER A 138 -27.20 35.38 3.36
N SER A 139 -27.44 35.70 2.09
CA SER A 139 -27.20 37.02 1.55
C SER A 139 -28.00 38.02 2.39
N SER A 140 -27.37 38.59 3.41
CA SER A 140 -27.86 39.78 4.09
C SER A 140 -27.50 40.99 3.23
N GLU A 141 -28.28 41.22 2.19
CA GLU A 141 -28.53 42.56 1.67
C GLU A 141 -30.04 42.79 1.66
N SER A 142 -30.46 43.68 2.54
CA SER A 142 -31.82 44.17 2.65
C SER A 142 -32.23 44.94 1.39
N THR A 143 -33.23 44.46 0.64
CA THR A 143 -34.12 45.31 -0.16
C THR A 143 -35.51 44.65 -0.33
N ASN A 144 -36.51 45.26 0.30
CA ASN A 144 -37.94 45.25 -0.01
C ASN A 144 -38.63 43.91 -0.40
N GLY A 145 -39.03 43.14 0.61
CA GLY A 145 -40.44 42.78 0.82
C GLY A 145 -41.28 42.13 -0.31
N GLN A 146 -40.71 41.31 -1.20
CA GLN A 146 -41.50 40.48 -2.12
C GLN A 146 -40.96 39.05 -2.20
N THR A 147 -41.75 38.07 -1.73
CA THR A 147 -41.44 36.63 -1.79
C THR A 147 -41.46 36.10 -3.22
N ILE A 148 -40.34 35.58 -3.70
CA ILE A 148 -40.17 35.00 -5.04
C ILE A 148 -40.47 33.50 -5.03
N CYS A 149 -41.27 33.01 -6.00
CA CYS A 149 -41.66 31.61 -6.13
C CYS A 149 -40.48 30.72 -6.61
N PRO A 150 -40.14 29.62 -5.90
CA PRO A 150 -39.00 28.75 -6.26
C PRO A 150 -39.11 28.08 -7.63
N SER A 151 -40.33 27.91 -8.15
CA SER A 151 -40.55 27.23 -9.43
C SER A 151 -40.49 28.15 -10.65
N THR A 152 -40.62 29.47 -10.47
CA THR A 152 -40.74 30.42 -11.59
C THR A 152 -39.85 31.65 -11.48
N GLY A 153 -39.21 31.91 -10.33
CA GLY A 153 -38.31 33.04 -10.15
C GLY A 153 -38.97 34.41 -10.16
N LYS A 154 -40.30 34.50 -9.94
CA LYS A 154 -41.06 35.77 -9.85
C LYS A 154 -41.82 35.93 -8.52
N PRO A 155 -42.15 37.17 -8.07
CA PRO A 155 -42.91 37.42 -6.84
C PRO A 155 -44.29 36.74 -6.80
N CYS A 156 -44.65 36.02 -5.73
CA CYS A 156 -45.94 35.32 -5.54
C CYS A 156 -46.59 35.71 -4.19
N SER A 157 -47.89 35.95 -4.23
CA SER A 157 -48.75 36.38 -3.10
C SER A 157 -49.53 35.22 -2.46
N CYS A 158 -49.02 34.00 -2.58
CA CYS A 158 -49.80 32.77 -2.38
C CYS A 158 -49.99 32.35 -0.91
N ARG A 159 -49.99 33.30 0.04
CA ARG A 159 -50.19 32.98 1.46
C ARG A 159 -51.01 34.07 2.18
N ASN A 160 -52.27 33.73 2.45
CA ASN A 160 -53.17 34.18 3.52
C ASN A 160 -54.12 32.98 3.73
N GLU A 161 -54.70 32.60 4.87
CA GLU A 161 -54.68 32.95 6.29
C GLU A 161 -55.29 31.70 7.01
N MET A 162 -55.49 31.76 8.32
CA MET A 162 -55.64 30.64 9.26
C MET A 162 -56.95 29.81 9.22
N ASP A 163 -56.81 28.56 9.71
CA ASP A 163 -57.69 27.69 10.52
C ASP A 163 -59.16 27.36 10.16
N VAL A 164 -59.48 26.08 10.43
CA VAL A 164 -60.70 25.48 11.04
C VAL A 164 -61.41 24.39 10.21
N ASP A 165 -61.30 23.17 10.74
CA ASP A 165 -62.17 21.98 10.70
C ASP A 165 -62.65 21.25 9.42
N ALA A 166 -62.48 19.93 9.54
CA ALA A 166 -63.36 18.82 9.14
C ALA A 166 -63.44 18.33 7.67
N ASN A 167 -63.21 17.00 7.59
CA ASN A 167 -63.76 16.00 6.69
C ASN A 167 -63.08 15.63 5.35
N GLU A 168 -62.61 14.38 5.39
CA GLU A 168 -62.70 13.31 4.37
C GLU A 168 -62.00 13.44 3.00
N ALA A 169 -60.90 12.67 2.93
CA ALA A 169 -60.63 11.64 1.94
C ALA A 169 -60.62 12.01 0.45
N SER A 170 -59.40 12.11 -0.11
CA SER A 170 -59.04 11.37 -1.33
C SER A 170 -57.52 11.35 -1.56
N LEU A 171 -56.95 10.17 -1.34
CA LEU A 171 -55.88 9.52 -2.10
C LEU A 171 -54.96 10.42 -2.95
N SER A 172 -53.92 10.96 -2.33
CA SER A 172 -52.63 11.14 -3.01
C SER A 172 -51.53 10.58 -2.10
N LEU A 173 -50.80 9.60 -2.64
CA LEU A 173 -49.74 8.87 -1.98
C LEU A 173 -48.77 9.85 -1.32
N ARG A 174 -48.77 9.91 0.02
CA ARG A 174 -47.73 10.56 0.81
C ARG A 174 -46.40 9.87 0.46
N MET A 175 -45.64 10.49 -0.43
CA MET A 175 -44.19 10.34 -0.47
C MET A 175 -43.70 10.66 0.94
N LYS A 176 -43.43 9.63 1.74
CA LYS A 176 -42.78 9.79 3.04
C LYS A 176 -41.44 10.46 2.75
N ARG A 177 -41.32 11.75 3.09
CA ARG A 177 -40.03 12.44 3.11
C ARG A 177 -39.15 11.65 4.08
N TYR A 178 -38.15 10.96 3.54
CA TYR A 178 -37.10 10.36 4.33
C TYR A 178 -36.29 11.51 4.94
N SER A 179 -36.41 11.71 6.25
CA SER A 179 -35.53 12.62 6.99
C SER A 179 -34.12 12.01 7.04
N PRO A 180 -33.05 12.76 6.75
CA PRO A 180 -31.69 12.30 7.00
C PRO A 180 -31.54 11.90 8.47
N LEU A 181 -31.15 10.66 8.75
CA LEU A 181 -30.68 10.27 10.07
C LEU A 181 -29.20 10.65 10.14
N SER A 182 -28.88 11.67 10.93
CA SER A 182 -27.50 11.91 11.37
C SER A 182 -27.14 10.80 12.36
N TYR A 183 -26.19 9.93 12.00
CA TYR A 183 -25.75 8.84 12.87
C TYR A 183 -24.85 9.30 14.02
N ASN A 184 -24.49 10.59 14.03
CA ASN A 184 -23.53 11.13 14.98
C ASN A 184 -24.21 12.19 15.85
N VAL A 185 -24.45 11.84 17.11
CA VAL A 185 -24.80 12.77 18.21
C VAL A 185 -23.53 13.37 18.84
N ILE A 186 -22.35 12.94 18.35
CA ILE A 186 -21.05 13.34 18.90
C ILE A 186 -20.71 14.75 18.41
N ASP A 187 -20.57 15.68 19.36
CA ASP A 187 -19.93 16.97 19.12
C ASP A 187 -18.42 16.76 19.02
N GLY A 188 -17.86 16.91 17.81
CA GLY A 188 -16.43 16.77 17.56
C GLY A 188 -15.54 17.76 18.33
N ASN A 189 -16.14 18.79 18.95
CA ASN A 189 -15.44 19.77 19.79
C ASN A 189 -15.19 19.27 21.23
N ALA A 190 -15.79 18.16 21.67
CA ALA A 190 -15.69 17.65 23.05
C ALA A 190 -14.39 16.87 23.36
N TYR A 191 -13.31 17.13 22.62
CA TYR A 191 -12.06 16.38 22.66
C TYR A 191 -11.12 16.73 23.84
N ASP A 192 -11.37 17.84 24.53
CA ASP A 192 -10.29 18.53 25.27
C ASP A 192 -9.99 18.06 26.70
N GLU A 193 -10.67 17.06 27.27
CA GLU A 193 -10.58 16.86 28.73
C GLU A 193 -9.78 15.63 29.23
N ARG A 194 -9.38 14.66 28.39
CA ARG A 194 -8.76 13.39 28.88
C ARG A 194 -7.67 12.78 28.01
N GLU A 195 -6.78 13.59 27.45
CA GLU A 195 -5.66 13.09 26.67
C GLU A 195 -4.51 12.54 27.52
N LEU A 196 -3.81 11.53 26.99
CA LEU A 196 -2.62 11.00 27.64
C LEU A 196 -1.51 12.06 27.68
N ILE A 197 -1.00 12.31 28.89
CA ILE A 197 0.17 13.16 29.09
C ILE A 197 1.42 12.51 28.48
N PHE A 198 2.34 13.35 27.99
CA PHE A 198 3.66 12.87 27.61
C PHE A 198 4.41 12.42 28.87
N PRO A 199 5.11 11.26 28.86
CA PRO A 199 5.78 10.75 30.05
C PRO A 199 6.80 11.74 30.63
N PRO A 200 6.65 12.19 31.89
CA PRO A 200 7.55 13.20 32.48
C PRO A 200 9.03 12.77 32.51
N GLU A 201 9.32 11.47 32.70
CA GLU A 201 10.69 10.95 32.64
C GLU A 201 11.35 11.25 31.29
N LEU A 202 10.63 11.09 30.18
CA LEU A 202 11.16 11.35 28.84
C LEU A 202 11.37 12.83 28.58
N GLN A 203 10.52 13.69 29.15
CA GLN A 203 10.65 15.14 29.03
C GLN A 203 11.91 15.65 29.75
N LEU A 204 12.28 15.02 30.87
CA LEU A 204 13.47 15.36 31.65
C LEU A 204 14.73 14.61 31.19
N ARG A 205 14.60 13.54 30.41
CA ARG A 205 15.73 12.72 29.95
C ARG A 205 16.57 13.48 28.92
N LYS A 206 17.86 13.64 29.23
CA LYS A 206 18.84 14.13 28.26
C LYS A 206 19.08 13.06 27.19
N VAL A 207 19.07 13.46 25.92
CA VAL A 207 19.39 12.55 24.82
C VAL A 207 20.88 12.24 24.87
N THR A 208 21.22 10.95 24.98
CA THR A 208 22.60 10.44 24.97
C THR A 208 22.88 9.60 23.71
N PRO A 209 24.14 9.52 23.26
CA PRO A 209 24.54 8.56 22.25
C PRO A 209 24.23 7.13 22.70
N LEU A 210 23.80 6.27 21.77
CA LEU A 210 23.44 4.87 22.10
C LEU A 210 24.27 3.88 21.32
N LYS A 211 24.69 2.81 21.99
CA LYS A 211 25.38 1.64 21.40
C LYS A 211 24.65 0.39 21.85
N LEU A 212 24.04 -0.31 20.90
CA LEU A 212 23.21 -1.49 21.16
C LEU A 212 23.73 -2.66 20.34
N ASN A 213 23.73 -3.85 20.95
CA ASN A 213 23.94 -5.09 20.24
C ASN A 213 22.56 -5.67 19.94
N GLY A 214 22.32 -6.07 18.69
CA GLY A 214 21.10 -6.73 18.25
C GLY A 214 21.31 -8.23 18.06
N PHE A 215 20.19 -8.93 17.86
CA PHE A 215 20.22 -10.34 17.48
C PHE A 215 21.13 -10.59 16.27
N ASN A 216 21.75 -11.77 16.22
CA ASN A 216 22.68 -12.19 15.17
C ASN A 216 23.94 -11.30 15.01
N GLY A 217 24.35 -10.59 16.06
CA GLY A 217 25.60 -9.80 16.06
C GLY A 217 25.50 -8.47 15.31
N ILE A 218 24.28 -7.97 15.05
CA ILE A 218 24.07 -6.63 14.50
C ILE A 218 24.51 -5.60 15.54
N ARG A 219 25.29 -4.60 15.15
CA ARG A 219 25.66 -3.46 16.00
C ARG A 219 24.91 -2.23 15.56
N TRP A 220 24.24 -1.57 16.49
CA TRP A 220 23.45 -0.39 16.21
C TRP A 220 23.97 0.80 17.03
N TYR A 221 24.19 1.93 16.35
CA TYR A 221 24.68 3.16 16.96
C TYR A 221 23.73 4.32 16.69
N ARG A 222 23.53 5.18 17.70
CA ARG A 222 22.88 6.49 17.57
C ARG A 222 23.86 7.60 17.95
N PRO A 223 24.67 8.10 17.01
CA PRO A 223 25.44 9.32 17.24
C PRO A 223 24.53 10.55 17.38
N LEU A 224 25.01 11.55 18.11
CA LEU A 224 24.32 12.84 18.28
C LEU A 224 25.07 14.01 17.63
N LYS A 225 26.32 13.80 17.22
CA LYS A 225 27.18 14.81 16.59
C LYS A 225 27.68 14.30 15.25
N LEU A 226 27.84 15.18 14.26
CA LEU A 226 28.37 14.80 12.94
C LEU A 226 29.75 14.15 13.04
N LYS A 227 30.65 14.66 13.89
CA LYS A 227 31.98 14.08 14.14
C LYS A 227 31.91 12.60 14.55
N GLN A 228 30.92 12.22 15.36
CA GLN A 228 30.72 10.83 15.78
C GLN A 228 30.26 9.94 14.61
N VAL A 229 29.40 10.46 13.73
CA VAL A 229 28.99 9.75 12.50
C VAL A 229 30.20 9.48 11.62
N LEU A 230 31.04 10.50 11.38
CA LEU A 230 32.23 10.39 10.53
C LEU A 230 33.25 9.41 11.11
N HIS A 231 33.49 9.46 12.43
CA HIS A 231 34.35 8.49 13.10
C HIS A 231 33.79 7.05 13.01
N LEU A 232 32.49 6.84 13.25
CA LEU A 232 31.89 5.51 13.10
C LEU A 232 31.96 5.02 11.65
N LYS A 233 31.83 5.93 10.67
CA LYS A 233 31.96 5.61 9.26
C LYS A 233 33.41 5.28 8.86
N SER A 234 34.42 5.88 9.49
CA SER A 234 35.82 5.50 9.27
C SER A 234 36.14 4.14 9.87
N CYS A 235 35.59 3.82 11.05
CA CYS A 235 35.73 2.51 11.68
C CYS A 235 34.95 1.42 10.92
N TYR A 236 33.79 1.78 10.35
CA TYR A 236 32.89 0.86 9.66
C TYR A 236 32.46 1.43 8.30
N PRO A 237 33.32 1.34 7.25
CA PRO A 237 33.00 1.88 5.92
C PRO A 237 31.74 1.29 5.30
N ASP A 238 31.39 0.05 5.62
CA ASP A 238 30.16 -0.61 5.14
C ASP A 238 28.92 -0.34 6.00
N ALA A 239 29.04 0.48 7.05
CA ALA A 239 27.92 0.77 7.93
C ALA A 239 26.75 1.43 7.18
N LYS A 240 25.55 0.91 7.41
CA LYS A 240 24.33 1.39 6.77
C LYS A 240 23.72 2.51 7.61
N LEU A 241 23.57 3.68 7.00
CA LEU A 241 22.89 4.82 7.63
C LEU A 241 21.37 4.60 7.57
N ILE A 242 20.69 4.81 8.69
CA ILE A 242 19.23 4.67 8.82
C ILE A 242 18.63 5.94 9.42
N ILE A 243 17.51 6.37 8.84
CA ILE A 243 16.65 7.43 9.38
C ILE A 243 15.25 6.85 9.60
N GLY A 244 14.43 6.77 8.55
CA GLY A 244 13.06 6.25 8.63
C GLY A 244 12.89 4.75 8.37
N ASN A 245 13.97 4.05 8.01
CA ASN A 245 13.98 2.61 7.69
C ASN A 245 13.04 2.14 6.56
N SER A 246 12.38 3.06 5.83
CA SER A 246 11.38 2.74 4.81
C SER A 246 11.91 2.05 3.55
N GLU A 247 13.24 2.03 3.37
CA GLU A 247 13.91 1.24 2.31
C GLU A 247 14.72 0.09 2.92
N VAL A 248 15.55 0.37 3.92
CA VAL A 248 16.40 -0.65 4.56
C VAL A 248 15.58 -1.78 5.18
N GLY A 249 14.40 -1.48 5.74
CA GLY A 249 13.43 -2.47 6.18
C GLY A 249 12.90 -3.36 5.06
N VAL A 250 12.69 -2.80 3.86
CA VAL A 250 12.25 -3.55 2.67
C VAL A 250 13.39 -4.44 2.16
N GLU A 251 14.62 -3.92 2.11
CA GLU A 251 15.81 -4.69 1.69
C GLU A 251 16.09 -5.86 2.63
N THR A 252 16.01 -5.64 3.95
CA THR A 252 16.22 -6.70 4.95
C THR A 252 15.11 -7.74 4.92
N LYS A 253 13.84 -7.35 4.82
CA LYS A 253 12.69 -8.28 4.83
C LYS A 253 12.52 -9.06 3.51
N PHE A 254 12.62 -8.39 2.37
CA PHE A 254 12.23 -8.97 1.07
C PHE A 254 13.41 -9.28 0.15
N LYS A 255 14.56 -8.62 0.35
CA LYS A 255 15.80 -8.91 -0.40
C LYS A 255 16.83 -9.68 0.42
N ASN A 256 16.49 -10.05 1.66
CA ASN A 256 17.38 -10.72 2.62
C ASN A 256 18.72 -10.00 2.84
N ALA A 257 18.76 -8.68 2.67
CA ALA A 257 19.98 -7.90 2.85
C ALA A 257 20.45 -7.97 4.31
N GLN A 258 21.75 -8.21 4.53
CA GLN A 258 22.34 -8.35 5.86
C GLN A 258 23.25 -7.16 6.17
N TYR A 259 22.90 -6.39 7.19
CA TYR A 259 23.66 -5.23 7.64
C TYR A 259 24.23 -5.47 9.04
N LYS A 260 25.55 -5.64 9.13
CA LYS A 260 26.24 -5.91 10.41
C LYS A 260 26.33 -4.68 11.31
N VAL A 261 26.46 -3.49 10.73
CA VAL A 261 26.57 -2.22 11.46
C VAL A 261 25.56 -1.22 10.91
N VAL A 262 24.78 -0.63 11.80
CA VAL A 262 23.71 0.31 11.50
C VAL A 262 23.92 1.61 12.28
N LEU A 263 23.89 2.75 11.59
CA LEU A 263 24.04 4.08 12.18
C LEU A 263 22.72 4.86 12.05
N SER A 264 22.03 5.12 13.16
CA SER A 264 20.87 6.00 13.19
C SER A 264 21.30 7.46 13.28
N VAL A 265 21.18 8.18 12.18
CA VAL A 265 21.63 9.58 12.06
C VAL A 265 20.52 10.62 12.28
N THR A 266 19.34 10.15 12.68
CA THR A 266 18.11 10.93 12.90
C THR A 266 18.31 12.14 13.83
N HIS A 267 19.19 12.04 14.84
CA HIS A 267 19.36 13.07 15.89
C HIS A 267 20.55 14.01 15.65
N VAL A 268 21.25 13.89 14.52
CA VAL A 268 22.43 14.71 14.22
C VAL A 268 21.97 16.08 13.69
N PRO A 269 22.19 17.19 14.42
CA PRO A 269 21.62 18.50 14.07
C PRO A 269 21.98 18.98 12.66
N GLU A 270 23.24 18.80 12.25
CA GLU A 270 23.77 19.25 10.96
C GLU A 270 23.06 18.58 9.77
N LEU A 271 22.56 17.34 9.97
CA LEU A 271 21.80 16.62 8.94
C LEU A 271 20.31 16.98 8.94
N ASN A 272 19.84 17.80 9.88
CA ASN A 272 18.45 18.20 10.01
C ASN A 272 18.21 19.70 9.74
N ILE A 273 19.23 20.38 9.22
CA ILE A 273 19.14 21.80 8.85
C ILE A 273 18.08 22.03 7.78
N LEU A 274 17.28 23.08 7.94
CA LEU A 274 16.36 23.63 6.95
C LEU A 274 16.48 25.16 7.01
N GLU A 275 17.28 25.72 6.11
CA GLU A 275 17.65 27.14 6.14
C GLU A 275 17.45 27.80 4.79
N VAL A 276 16.99 29.06 4.82
CA VAL A 276 16.96 29.96 3.68
C VAL A 276 18.29 30.72 3.63
N LYS A 277 18.94 30.71 2.47
CA LYS A 277 20.15 31.48 2.18
C LYS A 277 20.00 32.23 0.86
N GLU A 278 20.97 33.10 0.55
CA GLU A 278 20.98 33.88 -0.69
C GLU A 278 21.03 32.99 -1.94
N ASP A 279 21.75 31.87 -1.88
CA ASP A 279 21.94 30.94 -2.99
C ASP A 279 20.79 29.91 -3.14
N GLY A 280 19.86 29.85 -2.19
CA GLY A 280 18.74 28.91 -2.21
C GLY A 280 18.35 28.40 -0.84
N ILE A 281 17.76 27.21 -0.82
CA ILE A 281 17.35 26.50 0.39
C ILE A 281 18.36 25.38 0.67
N HIS A 282 18.92 25.39 1.88
CA HIS A 282 19.84 24.35 2.36
C HIS A 282 19.04 23.32 3.17
N ILE A 283 19.02 22.08 2.68
CA ILE A 283 18.19 20.98 3.19
C ILE A 283 19.10 19.83 3.65
N GLY A 284 19.16 19.56 4.95
CA GLY A 284 19.92 18.46 5.51
C GLY A 284 19.41 17.08 5.08
N SER A 285 20.30 16.09 5.01
CA SER A 285 19.97 14.75 4.51
C SER A 285 18.98 13.96 5.37
N SER A 286 18.89 14.27 6.66
CA SER A 286 17.98 13.62 7.63
C SER A 286 16.65 14.33 7.81
N VAL A 287 16.41 15.45 7.10
CA VAL A 287 15.12 16.12 7.06
C VAL A 287 14.04 15.14 6.59
N ARG A 288 12.94 15.05 7.33
CA ARG A 288 11.80 14.18 6.99
C ARG A 288 10.94 14.86 5.95
N LEU A 289 10.32 14.05 5.08
CA LEU A 289 9.52 14.58 3.97
C LEU A 289 8.35 15.44 4.45
N VAL A 290 7.73 15.14 5.60
CA VAL A 290 6.69 15.99 6.20
C VAL A 290 7.23 17.35 6.65
N GLN A 291 8.45 17.40 7.18
CA GLN A 291 9.10 18.66 7.60
C GLN A 291 9.40 19.53 6.38
N LEU A 292 9.93 18.91 5.32
CA LEU A 292 10.16 19.56 4.03
C LEU A 292 8.86 20.12 3.44
N GLN A 293 7.78 19.32 3.48
CA GLN A 293 6.46 19.72 2.98
C GLN A 293 5.94 20.97 3.71
N ASN A 294 5.99 20.98 5.04
CA ASN A 294 5.54 22.12 5.84
C ASN A 294 6.43 23.36 5.62
N PHE A 295 7.73 23.16 5.48
CA PHE A 295 8.67 24.23 5.18
C PHE A 295 8.39 24.87 3.81
N PHE A 296 8.19 24.08 2.76
CA PHE A 296 7.83 24.63 1.44
C PHE A 296 6.48 25.33 1.43
N LYS A 297 5.46 24.83 2.14
CA LYS A 297 4.19 25.55 2.30
C LYS A 297 4.40 26.95 2.89
N LYS A 298 5.27 27.07 3.90
CA LYS A 298 5.63 28.36 4.50
C LYS A 298 6.35 29.27 3.50
N ILE A 299 7.41 28.77 2.86
CA ILE A 299 8.21 29.57 1.91
C ILE A 299 7.38 30.05 0.72
N ILE A 300 6.50 29.20 0.17
CA ILE A 300 5.61 29.56 -0.94
C ILE A 300 4.63 30.68 -0.55
N ALA A 301 4.22 30.74 0.72
CA ALA A 301 3.34 31.80 1.21
C ALA A 301 4.07 33.12 1.51
N GLU A 302 5.38 33.08 1.77
CA GLU A 302 6.20 34.23 2.19
C GLU A 302 6.99 34.88 1.06
N ARG A 303 7.20 34.19 -0.07
CA ARG A 303 8.03 34.65 -1.19
C ARG A 303 7.24 34.78 -2.48
N GLU A 304 7.83 35.49 -3.43
CA GLU A 304 7.25 35.67 -4.76
C GLU A 304 7.10 34.33 -5.51
N SER A 305 6.04 34.20 -6.30
CA SER A 305 5.75 32.96 -7.04
C SER A 305 6.90 32.53 -7.95
N HIS A 306 7.56 33.49 -8.60
CA HIS A 306 8.67 33.23 -9.52
C HIS A 306 9.94 32.73 -8.82
N GLU A 307 10.11 32.96 -7.52
CA GLU A 307 11.25 32.44 -6.75
C GLU A 307 11.01 31.01 -6.24
N THR A 308 9.75 30.57 -6.19
CA THR A 308 9.34 29.35 -5.51
C THR A 308 8.83 28.25 -6.44
N SER A 309 9.01 28.37 -7.76
CA SER A 309 8.52 27.40 -8.75
C SER A 309 9.03 25.97 -8.47
N SER A 310 10.32 25.83 -8.13
CA SER A 310 10.90 24.55 -7.69
C SER A 310 10.24 23.98 -6.43
N CYS A 311 9.97 24.84 -5.44
CA CYS A 311 9.31 24.44 -4.18
C CYS A 311 7.89 23.95 -4.43
N GLN A 312 7.14 24.65 -5.29
CA GLN A 312 5.78 24.28 -5.67
C GLN A 312 5.75 22.91 -6.36
N ALA A 313 6.68 22.66 -7.29
CA ALA A 313 6.75 21.39 -7.99
C ALA A 313 7.04 20.22 -7.05
N ILE A 314 8.03 20.37 -6.16
CA ILE A 314 8.35 19.34 -5.17
C ILE A 314 7.20 19.14 -4.18
N LEU A 315 6.54 20.21 -3.72
CA LEU A 315 5.39 20.13 -2.83
C LEU A 315 4.22 19.36 -3.44
N ARG A 316 3.89 19.63 -4.72
CA ARG A 316 2.84 18.92 -5.45
C ARG A 316 3.19 17.45 -5.65
N GLN A 317 4.45 17.13 -5.91
CA GLN A 317 4.93 15.76 -6.03
C GLN A 317 4.81 14.99 -4.69
N LEU A 318 5.13 15.65 -3.58
CA LEU A 318 5.02 15.07 -2.22
C LEU A 318 3.59 14.74 -1.81
N LYS A 319 2.58 15.43 -2.35
CA LYS A 319 1.16 15.12 -2.11
C LYS A 319 0.84 13.65 -2.46
N TRP A 320 1.42 13.16 -3.56
CA TRP A 320 1.20 11.81 -4.08
C TRP A 320 2.29 10.82 -3.65
N PHE A 321 3.17 11.21 -2.72
CA PHE A 321 4.27 10.39 -2.23
C PHE A 321 3.82 9.60 -1.00
N ALA A 322 3.54 8.31 -1.18
CA ALA A 322 3.16 7.38 -0.11
C ALA A 322 1.99 7.88 0.78
N GLY A 323 1.77 7.24 1.93
CA GLY A 323 0.93 7.74 3.01
C GLY A 323 1.67 8.70 3.97
N THR A 324 0.92 9.40 4.81
CA THR A 324 1.45 10.31 5.86
C THR A 324 2.41 9.60 6.81
N GLN A 325 2.14 8.33 7.13
CA GLN A 325 2.96 7.47 7.97
C GLN A 325 4.39 7.34 7.42
N ILE A 326 4.54 7.11 6.12
CA ILE A 326 5.85 7.02 5.46
C ILE A 326 6.50 8.40 5.39
N ARG A 327 5.77 9.44 5.00
CA ARG A 327 6.33 10.82 4.91
C ARG A 327 6.83 11.36 6.26
N ASN A 328 6.26 10.91 7.37
CA ASN A 328 6.67 11.30 8.72
C ASN A 328 8.06 10.78 9.11
N VAL A 329 8.54 9.70 8.48
CA VAL A 329 9.81 9.05 8.84
C VAL A 329 10.82 9.03 7.69
N ALA A 330 10.36 8.94 6.45
CA ALA A 330 11.20 8.96 5.26
C ALA A 330 11.95 10.29 5.16
N SER A 331 13.21 10.23 4.73
CA SER A 331 14.11 11.37 4.69
C SER A 331 14.54 11.72 3.26
N VAL A 332 14.91 12.99 3.07
CA VAL A 332 15.39 13.51 1.78
C VAL A 332 16.62 12.74 1.31
N GLY A 333 17.64 12.62 2.16
CA GLY A 333 18.87 11.89 1.85
C GLY A 333 18.63 10.39 1.66
N GLY A 334 17.71 9.80 2.42
CA GLY A 334 17.31 8.40 2.22
C GLY A 334 16.68 8.17 0.84
N ASN A 335 15.77 9.04 0.41
CA ASN A 335 15.16 8.96 -0.92
C ASN A 335 16.19 9.15 -2.05
N ILE A 336 17.09 10.13 -1.93
CA ILE A 336 18.14 10.40 -2.91
C ILE A 336 19.13 9.23 -3.00
N CYS A 337 19.71 8.82 -1.87
CA CYS A 337 20.78 7.80 -1.84
C CYS A 337 20.27 6.39 -2.16
N THR A 338 18.98 6.12 -1.98
CA THR A 338 18.37 4.87 -2.44
C THR A 338 18.48 4.72 -3.96
N ALA A 339 18.50 5.85 -4.70
CA ALA A 339 18.62 5.89 -6.16
C ALA A 339 17.68 4.91 -6.88
N SER A 340 16.43 4.87 -6.41
CA SER A 340 15.39 4.09 -7.05
C SER A 340 15.11 4.67 -8.45
N PRO A 341 15.03 3.84 -9.51
CA PRO A 341 14.68 4.29 -10.86
C PRO A 341 13.34 5.03 -10.95
N ILE A 342 12.44 4.75 -10.01
CA ILE A 342 11.08 5.28 -9.92
C ILE A 342 10.93 6.28 -8.76
N SER A 343 12.03 6.86 -8.25
CA SER A 343 11.94 7.92 -7.25
C SER A 343 11.18 9.11 -7.84
N ASP A 344 10.18 9.60 -7.12
CA ASP A 344 9.39 10.77 -7.52
C ASP A 344 10.16 12.09 -7.39
N LEU A 345 11.17 12.15 -6.51
CA LEU A 345 11.89 13.41 -6.24
C LEU A 345 13.21 13.53 -7.01
N ASN A 346 13.86 12.42 -7.35
CA ASN A 346 15.16 12.47 -8.03
C ASN A 346 15.12 13.18 -9.40
N PRO A 347 14.09 12.97 -10.26
CA PRO A 347 13.94 13.75 -11.48
C PRO A 347 13.83 15.26 -11.21
N LEU A 348 13.14 15.67 -10.15
CA LEU A 348 13.00 17.09 -9.77
C LEU A 348 14.31 17.68 -9.26
N TRP A 349 15.06 16.97 -8.41
CA TRP A 349 16.39 17.43 -7.97
C TRP A 349 17.33 17.67 -9.14
N MET A 350 17.27 16.81 -10.17
CA MET A 350 18.05 16.96 -11.39
C MET A 350 17.56 18.12 -12.25
N ALA A 351 16.26 18.23 -12.49
CA ALA A 351 15.68 19.27 -13.35
C ALA A 351 15.87 20.68 -12.79
N THR A 352 15.83 20.82 -11.47
CA THR A 352 16.02 22.09 -10.73
C THR A 352 17.49 22.48 -10.54
N CYS A 353 18.43 21.73 -11.13
CA CYS A 353 19.87 21.98 -11.00
C CYS A 353 20.35 22.00 -9.53
N ALA A 354 19.72 21.22 -8.66
CA ALA A 354 20.10 21.16 -7.26
C ALA A 354 21.55 20.68 -7.10
N ARG A 355 22.26 21.24 -6.11
CA ARG A 355 23.62 20.84 -5.76
C ARG A 355 23.59 19.97 -4.51
N PHE A 356 24.30 18.87 -4.53
CA PHE A 356 24.46 17.98 -3.39
C PHE A 356 25.79 18.25 -2.71
N GLN A 357 25.78 18.30 -1.38
CA GLN A 357 26.99 18.36 -0.55
C GLN A 357 27.26 16.98 0.04
N ILE A 358 28.51 16.56 -0.04
CA ILE A 358 29.00 15.26 0.42
C ILE A 358 30.20 15.54 1.31
N ILE A 359 30.25 14.89 2.47
CA ILE A 359 31.31 15.06 3.46
C ILE A 359 32.07 13.74 3.64
N ASP A 360 33.41 13.81 3.62
CA ASP A 360 34.27 12.66 3.91
C ASP A 360 34.51 12.48 5.42
N VAL A 361 35.05 11.34 5.84
CA VAL A 361 35.37 11.06 7.25
C VAL A 361 36.39 12.03 7.87
N ARG A 362 37.13 12.79 7.07
CA ARG A 362 38.07 13.84 7.53
C ARG A 362 37.42 15.21 7.67
N GLY A 363 36.14 15.33 7.31
CA GLY A 363 35.38 16.58 7.38
C GLY A 363 35.48 17.46 6.14
N ASN A 364 36.10 16.99 5.05
CA ASN A 364 36.16 17.74 3.80
C ASN A 364 34.81 17.66 3.10
N VAL A 365 34.28 18.81 2.66
CA VAL A 365 33.02 18.87 1.92
C VAL A 365 33.29 19.09 0.44
N ARG A 366 32.75 18.20 -0.39
CA ARG A 366 32.68 18.39 -1.85
C ARG A 366 31.25 18.60 -2.31
N SER A 367 31.08 19.22 -3.47
CA SER A 367 29.78 19.47 -4.06
C SER A 367 29.70 18.89 -5.47
N THR A 368 28.55 18.30 -5.82
CA THR A 368 28.25 17.78 -7.15
C THR A 368 26.85 18.20 -7.57
N LEU A 369 26.58 18.32 -8.86
CA LEU A 369 25.22 18.54 -9.35
C LEU A 369 24.41 17.24 -9.23
N ALA A 370 23.10 17.37 -8.99
CA ALA A 370 22.20 16.23 -8.90
C ALA A 370 22.26 15.33 -10.14
N LYS A 371 22.44 15.92 -11.33
CA LYS A 371 22.56 15.18 -12.60
C LYS A 371 23.76 14.24 -12.67
N ASP A 372 24.83 14.55 -11.93
CA ASP A 372 26.09 13.81 -11.96
C ASP A 372 26.17 12.79 -10.82
N PHE A 373 25.20 12.76 -9.91
CA PHE A 373 25.21 11.95 -8.70
C PHE A 373 24.76 10.50 -8.93
N PHE A 374 23.83 10.25 -9.87
CA PHE A 374 23.28 8.92 -10.13
C PHE A 374 24.13 8.18 -11.17
N ARG A 375 24.80 7.10 -10.77
CA ARG A 375 25.81 6.41 -11.61
C ARG A 375 25.30 5.13 -12.27
N GLY A 376 24.24 4.53 -11.75
CA GLY A 376 23.65 3.30 -12.27
C GLY A 376 22.52 2.79 -11.38
N TYR A 377 21.98 1.61 -11.69
CA TYR A 377 20.88 1.01 -10.93
C TYR A 377 21.21 0.96 -9.42
N ARG A 378 20.53 1.79 -8.62
CA ARG A 378 20.75 1.93 -7.17
C ARG A 378 22.20 2.21 -6.77
N LYS A 379 22.95 2.91 -7.64
CA LYS A 379 24.34 3.31 -7.43
C LYS A 379 24.47 4.83 -7.52
N VAL A 380 25.15 5.42 -6.54
CA VAL A 380 25.35 6.86 -6.42
C VAL A 380 26.83 7.21 -6.33
N ASP A 381 27.15 8.48 -6.56
CA ASP A 381 28.48 9.07 -6.45
C ASP A 381 28.88 9.31 -4.98
N LEU A 382 28.95 8.24 -4.19
CA LEU A 382 29.45 8.25 -2.81
C LEU A 382 30.54 7.19 -2.65
N LYS A 383 31.68 7.59 -2.10
CA LYS A 383 32.74 6.67 -1.68
C LYS A 383 32.40 6.02 -0.33
N PRO A 384 33.03 4.88 0.02
CA PRO A 384 32.79 4.21 1.30
C PRO A 384 33.09 5.08 2.53
N ASP A 385 33.99 6.04 2.42
CA ASP A 385 34.39 7.01 3.44
C ASP A 385 33.62 8.35 3.36
N GLU A 386 32.52 8.39 2.62
CA GLU A 386 31.69 9.58 2.45
C GLU A 386 30.26 9.36 2.95
N ILE A 387 29.61 10.46 3.33
CA ILE A 387 28.16 10.49 3.60
C ILE A 387 27.51 11.67 2.88
N PHE A 388 26.23 11.51 2.55
CA PHE A 388 25.41 12.57 1.97
C PHE A 388 25.03 13.58 3.06
N LEU A 389 25.48 14.82 2.92
CA LEU A 389 25.33 15.87 3.94
C LEU A 389 24.01 16.64 3.75
N SER A 390 23.81 17.25 2.58
CA SER A 390 22.70 18.17 2.33
C SER A 390 22.45 18.39 0.83
N VAL A 391 21.30 19.01 0.54
CA VAL A 391 20.91 19.54 -0.76
C VAL A 391 20.87 21.06 -0.69
N ILE A 392 21.41 21.73 -1.71
CA ILE A 392 21.20 23.14 -1.98
C ILE A 392 20.24 23.23 -3.17
N LEU A 393 19.01 23.68 -2.91
CA LEU A 393 17.99 23.91 -3.92
C LEU A 393 18.00 25.39 -4.31
N PRO A 394 18.42 25.76 -5.53
CA PRO A 394 18.52 27.17 -5.92
C PRO A 394 17.15 27.85 -6.04
N TRP A 395 17.13 29.16 -5.83
CA TRP A 395 15.95 29.99 -6.15
C TRP A 395 15.69 30.00 -7.65
N THR A 396 14.41 30.01 -8.04
CA THR A 396 14.03 30.18 -9.45
C THR A 396 14.04 31.66 -9.84
N ARG A 397 14.37 31.93 -11.10
CA ARG A 397 14.45 33.28 -11.65
C ARG A 397 13.10 33.74 -12.22
N PRO A 398 12.90 35.04 -12.47
CA PRO A 398 11.81 35.49 -13.34
C PRO A 398 11.82 34.74 -14.68
N LEU A 399 10.64 34.31 -15.16
CA LEU A 399 10.47 33.50 -16.36
C LEU A 399 11.14 32.10 -16.30
N GLU A 400 11.38 31.58 -15.10
CA GLU A 400 11.81 30.21 -14.87
C GLU A 400 10.68 29.38 -14.27
N TYR A 401 10.30 28.31 -14.96
CA TYR A 401 9.16 27.48 -14.65
C TYR A 401 9.58 26.05 -14.39
N VAL A 402 9.06 25.44 -13.32
CA VAL A 402 9.29 24.04 -12.95
C VAL A 402 7.95 23.32 -12.81
N LYS A 403 7.86 22.12 -13.37
CA LYS A 403 6.67 21.27 -13.26
C LYS A 403 7.02 19.81 -13.03
N GLU A 404 6.20 19.19 -12.20
CA GLU A 404 6.23 17.79 -11.81
C GLU A 404 5.14 16.98 -12.53
N PHE A 405 5.43 15.70 -12.81
CA PHE A 405 4.45 14.75 -13.36
C PHE A 405 4.65 13.37 -12.74
N LYS A 406 3.56 12.66 -12.47
CA LYS A 406 3.55 11.26 -12.03
C LYS A 406 2.34 10.54 -12.59
N GLN A 407 2.56 9.33 -13.11
CA GLN A 407 1.50 8.37 -13.41
C GLN A 407 1.81 7.05 -12.71
N ALA A 408 0.79 6.49 -12.06
CA ALA A 408 0.84 5.21 -11.34
C ALA A 408 -0.46 4.41 -11.60
N HIS A 409 -0.62 3.22 -11.01
CA HIS A 409 -1.86 2.45 -11.11
C HIS A 409 -2.97 3.02 -10.23
N ARG A 410 -2.58 3.58 -9.08
CA ARG A 410 -3.43 4.33 -8.16
C ARG A 410 -2.80 5.71 -7.93
N ARG A 411 -3.63 6.72 -7.70
CA ARG A 411 -3.15 8.09 -7.46
C ARG A 411 -2.34 8.20 -6.17
N GLU A 412 -2.90 7.70 -5.07
CA GLU A 412 -2.31 7.77 -3.74
C GLU A 412 -1.52 6.48 -3.42
N ASP A 413 -0.44 6.63 -2.65
CA ASP A 413 0.35 5.53 -2.09
C ASP A 413 0.72 4.43 -3.10
N ASP A 414 1.24 4.83 -4.26
CA ASP A 414 1.67 3.92 -5.31
C ASP A 414 3.01 4.35 -5.94
N ILE A 415 3.70 3.37 -6.50
CA ILE A 415 4.95 3.57 -7.23
C ILE A 415 4.67 4.15 -8.63
N ALA A 416 5.53 5.06 -9.09
CA ALA A 416 5.39 5.62 -10.42
C ALA A 416 5.68 4.56 -11.51
N LEU A 417 4.83 4.51 -12.53
CA LEU A 417 5.13 3.87 -13.81
C LEU A 417 6.10 4.72 -14.61
N VAL A 418 5.78 6.02 -14.71
CA VAL A 418 6.64 7.08 -15.23
C VAL A 418 6.38 8.32 -14.38
N ASN A 419 7.45 9.03 -14.04
CA ASN A 419 7.39 10.36 -13.45
C ASN A 419 8.37 11.28 -14.18
N ALA A 420 8.22 12.59 -14.01
CA ALA A 420 9.10 13.57 -14.63
C ALA A 420 9.24 14.84 -13.79
N GLY A 421 10.44 15.42 -13.85
CA GLY A 421 10.70 16.79 -13.44
C GLY A 421 11.15 17.58 -14.66
N MET A 422 10.50 18.70 -14.94
CA MET A 422 10.81 19.55 -16.09
C MET A 422 11.00 20.98 -15.65
N ARG A 423 12.02 21.65 -16.19
CA ARG A 423 12.32 23.07 -15.97
C ARG A 423 12.60 23.75 -17.30
N VAL A 424 12.12 24.97 -17.45
CA VAL A 424 12.52 25.87 -18.54
C VAL A 424 12.78 27.27 -17.99
N TYR A 425 13.84 27.90 -18.48
CA TYR A 425 14.15 29.31 -18.25
C TYR A 425 14.07 30.05 -19.58
N LEU A 426 13.20 31.04 -19.64
CA LEU A 426 12.91 31.83 -20.82
C LEU A 426 13.52 33.22 -20.69
N ARG A 427 13.91 33.80 -21.83
CA ARG A 427 14.25 35.22 -21.95
C ARG A 427 13.42 35.85 -23.05
N GLU A 428 13.08 37.11 -22.87
CA GLU A 428 12.47 37.89 -23.93
C GLU A 428 13.56 38.38 -24.91
N ALA A 429 13.37 38.09 -26.19
CA ALA A 429 14.19 38.62 -27.27
C ALA A 429 13.32 38.84 -28.51
N GLU A 430 13.42 40.01 -29.12
CA GLU A 430 12.69 40.36 -30.36
C GLU A 430 11.15 40.18 -30.26
N GLY A 431 10.58 40.37 -29.06
CA GLY A 431 9.14 40.16 -28.81
C GLY A 431 8.71 38.70 -28.68
N TYR A 432 9.67 37.77 -28.59
CA TYR A 432 9.44 36.34 -28.42
C TYR A 432 10.06 35.80 -27.14
N GLN A 433 9.46 34.74 -26.60
CA GLN A 433 10.01 34.00 -25.47
C GLN A 433 10.97 32.93 -26.00
N ILE A 434 12.26 33.15 -25.78
CA ILE A 434 13.34 32.26 -26.23
C ILE A 434 13.82 31.41 -25.07
N ILE A 435 13.95 30.11 -25.31
CA ILE A 435 14.47 29.14 -24.34
C ILE A 435 15.96 29.41 -24.12
N SER A 436 16.30 29.93 -22.95
CA SER A 436 17.71 30.16 -22.56
C SER A 436 18.35 28.89 -22.00
N ASP A 437 17.57 28.11 -21.26
CA ASP A 437 18.03 26.92 -20.57
C ASP A 437 16.84 26.01 -20.25
N VAL A 438 17.01 24.70 -20.33
CA VAL A 438 15.93 23.72 -20.19
C VAL A 438 16.48 22.43 -19.58
N SER A 439 15.69 21.79 -18.71
CA SER A 439 15.96 20.41 -18.31
C SER A 439 14.71 19.56 -18.25
N ILE A 440 14.78 18.37 -18.85
CA ILE A 440 13.70 17.42 -18.98
C ILE A 440 14.21 16.07 -18.46
N VAL A 441 13.71 15.64 -17.31
CA VAL A 441 14.19 14.45 -16.61
C VAL A 441 13.04 13.51 -16.32
N TYR A 442 13.19 12.23 -16.67
CA TYR A 442 12.20 11.19 -16.44
C TYR A 442 12.70 10.13 -15.45
N GLY A 443 11.81 9.57 -14.64
CA GLY A 443 12.01 8.32 -13.91
C GLY A 443 11.06 7.21 -14.42
N GLY A 444 11.36 5.96 -14.06
CA GLY A 444 10.60 4.78 -14.50
C GLY A 444 10.85 4.32 -15.94
N VAL A 445 11.75 5.00 -16.65
CA VAL A 445 12.07 4.71 -18.07
C VAL A 445 13.50 4.16 -18.29
N ALA A 446 14.35 4.20 -17.28
CA ALA A 446 15.71 3.67 -17.32
C ALA A 446 16.14 3.20 -15.93
N ALA A 447 17.37 2.68 -15.80
CA ALA A 447 17.93 2.22 -14.52
C ALA A 447 18.24 3.36 -13.52
N VAL A 448 18.32 4.60 -14.00
CA VAL A 448 18.49 5.84 -13.24
C VAL A 448 17.54 6.89 -13.84
N PRO A 449 17.25 8.00 -13.13
CA PRO A 449 16.56 9.11 -13.75
C PRO A 449 17.32 9.59 -15.01
N LEU A 450 16.61 9.72 -16.11
CA LEU A 450 17.16 9.91 -17.45
C LEU A 450 16.87 11.33 -17.95
N ARG A 451 17.91 12.02 -18.41
CA ARG A 451 17.79 13.35 -19.04
C ARG A 451 17.59 13.21 -20.54
N ALA A 452 16.62 13.92 -21.09
CA ALA A 452 16.41 14.00 -22.54
C ALA A 452 17.39 15.00 -23.18
N SER A 453 18.68 14.61 -23.24
CA SER A 453 19.78 15.54 -23.54
C SER A 453 19.76 16.04 -25.00
N LYS A 454 19.35 15.20 -25.96
CA LYS A 454 19.23 15.63 -27.36
C LYS A 454 18.09 16.63 -27.52
N THR A 455 16.95 16.35 -26.88
CA THR A 455 15.80 17.27 -26.85
C THR A 455 16.14 18.58 -26.16
N GLU A 456 16.79 18.56 -24.99
CA GLU A 456 17.26 19.76 -24.29
C GLU A 456 18.19 20.62 -25.19
N THR A 457 19.11 19.98 -25.90
CA THR A 457 20.05 20.67 -26.82
C THR A 457 19.30 21.33 -27.99
N PHE A 458 18.32 20.63 -28.57
CA PHE A 458 17.50 21.16 -29.66
C PHE A 458 16.63 22.35 -29.23
N LEU A 459 16.02 22.27 -28.05
CA LEU A 459 15.13 23.31 -27.54
C LEU A 459 15.88 24.60 -27.16
N THR A 460 17.12 24.49 -26.72
CA THR A 460 17.92 25.66 -26.33
C THR A 460 18.09 26.63 -27.50
N GLY A 461 17.74 27.90 -27.28
CA GLY A 461 17.76 28.96 -28.29
C GLY A 461 16.53 29.00 -29.21
N LYS A 462 15.57 28.08 -29.06
CA LYS A 462 14.31 28.10 -29.83
C LYS A 462 13.27 29.00 -29.19
N LYS A 463 12.31 29.43 -30.00
CA LYS A 463 11.10 30.11 -29.54
C LYS A 463 10.14 29.11 -28.89
N TRP A 464 9.52 29.52 -27.79
CA TRP A 464 8.46 28.77 -27.14
C TRP A 464 7.13 28.93 -27.90
N ASP A 465 6.91 28.12 -28.93
CA ASP A 465 5.65 28.03 -29.66
C ASP A 465 5.35 26.60 -30.13
N SER A 466 4.16 26.36 -30.68
CA SER A 466 3.72 25.00 -31.08
C SER A 466 4.61 24.36 -32.15
N GLY A 467 5.42 25.12 -32.88
CA GLY A 467 6.35 24.61 -33.88
C GLY A 467 7.48 23.75 -33.30
N LEU A 468 7.71 23.80 -31.98
CA LEU A 468 8.70 22.96 -31.31
C LEU A 468 8.23 21.52 -31.08
N LEU A 469 6.92 21.27 -31.02
CA LEU A 469 6.35 20.03 -30.47
C LEU A 469 6.72 18.79 -31.29
N ASP A 470 6.55 18.82 -32.61
CA ASP A 470 6.78 17.64 -33.46
C ASP A 470 8.24 17.17 -33.38
N ASN A 471 9.20 18.09 -33.54
CA ASN A 471 10.63 17.78 -33.43
C ASN A 471 11.01 17.33 -32.02
N ALA A 472 10.44 17.95 -30.98
CA ALA A 472 10.69 17.54 -29.61
C ALA A 472 10.15 16.13 -29.34
N PHE A 473 8.98 15.77 -29.90
CA PHE A 473 8.44 14.42 -29.75
C PHE A 473 9.29 13.36 -30.44
N ASP A 474 9.83 13.64 -31.63
CA ASP A 474 10.72 12.70 -32.31
C ASP A 474 12.05 12.53 -31.56
N LEU A 475 12.65 13.62 -31.08
CA LEU A 475 13.87 13.54 -30.27
C LEU A 475 13.66 12.86 -28.92
N LEU A 476 12.48 13.01 -28.29
CA LEU A 476 12.14 12.32 -27.04
C LEU A 476 12.06 10.79 -27.23
N LYS A 477 11.59 10.32 -28.39
CA LYS A 477 11.61 8.88 -28.72
C LYS A 477 13.05 8.36 -28.80
N ASP A 478 13.95 9.16 -29.34
CA ASP A 478 15.38 8.84 -29.46
C ASP A 478 16.15 8.91 -28.15
N ASP A 479 15.79 9.87 -27.28
CA ASP A 479 16.40 10.03 -25.95
C ASP A 479 15.96 8.93 -24.97
N ILE A 480 14.76 8.36 -25.17
CA ILE A 480 14.14 7.40 -24.23
C ILE A 480 13.83 6.06 -24.93
N PRO A 481 14.86 5.29 -25.35
CA PRO A 481 14.66 4.00 -25.97
C PRO A 481 14.26 2.94 -24.92
N LEU A 482 12.96 2.64 -24.82
CA LEU A 482 12.45 1.53 -24.01
C LEU A 482 12.44 0.24 -24.82
N SER A 483 13.19 -0.79 -24.45
CA SER A 483 13.12 -2.11 -25.14
C SER A 483 11.83 -2.85 -24.84
N GLU A 484 11.37 -3.75 -25.73
CA GLU A 484 10.17 -4.58 -25.51
C GLU A 484 10.26 -5.44 -24.24
N ASN A 485 11.48 -5.84 -23.85
CA ASN A 485 11.75 -6.63 -22.64
C ASN A 485 12.09 -5.78 -21.40
N ALA A 486 11.84 -4.47 -21.42
CA ALA A 486 12.20 -3.60 -20.30
C ALA A 486 11.41 -3.98 -19.03
N PRO A 487 12.07 -4.08 -17.86
CA PRO A 487 11.39 -4.37 -16.60
C PRO A 487 10.22 -3.42 -16.34
N GLY A 488 9.14 -3.96 -15.76
CA GLY A 488 7.88 -3.25 -15.53
C GLY A 488 6.87 -3.31 -16.69
N GLY A 489 7.26 -3.78 -17.87
CA GLY A 489 6.33 -3.95 -19.01
C GLY A 489 5.68 -2.63 -19.46
N MET A 490 4.45 -2.71 -19.98
CA MET A 490 3.64 -1.55 -20.41
C MET A 490 4.40 -0.57 -21.31
N ILE A 491 5.18 -1.10 -22.27
CA ILE A 491 6.16 -0.34 -23.04
C ILE A 491 5.51 0.79 -23.84
N GLU A 492 4.46 0.48 -24.60
CA GLU A 492 3.71 1.47 -25.38
C GLU A 492 3.11 2.57 -24.50
N PHE A 493 2.54 2.19 -23.36
CA PHE A 493 1.97 3.13 -22.41
C PHE A 493 3.03 4.06 -21.81
N ARG A 494 4.17 3.51 -21.37
CA ARG A 494 5.27 4.30 -20.82
C ARG A 494 5.88 5.25 -21.86
N ARG A 495 6.06 4.81 -23.11
CA ARG A 495 6.50 5.67 -24.22
C ARG A 495 5.51 6.81 -24.48
N SER A 496 4.21 6.53 -24.48
CA SER A 496 3.18 7.56 -24.67
C SER A 496 3.16 8.59 -23.54
N LEU A 497 3.43 8.17 -22.30
CA LEU A 497 3.48 9.06 -21.14
C LEU A 497 4.64 10.07 -21.22
N THR A 498 5.80 9.71 -21.76
CA THR A 498 6.92 10.65 -21.85
C THR A 498 6.57 11.85 -22.74
N LEU A 499 5.96 11.57 -23.89
CA LEU A 499 5.46 12.60 -24.82
C LEU A 499 4.32 13.41 -24.20
N SER A 500 3.37 12.73 -23.55
CA SER A 500 2.22 13.37 -22.90
C SER A 500 2.62 14.32 -21.77
N PHE A 501 3.64 13.96 -20.97
CA PHE A 501 4.17 14.85 -19.93
C PHE A 501 4.86 16.07 -20.52
N PHE A 502 5.64 15.91 -21.59
CA PHE A 502 6.25 17.08 -22.26
C PHE A 502 5.19 17.99 -22.86
N PHE A 503 4.14 17.43 -23.49
CA PHE A 503 3.02 18.22 -23.99
C PHE A 503 2.30 18.98 -22.87
N LYS A 504 2.00 18.33 -21.74
CA LYS A 504 1.41 18.99 -20.57
C LYS A 504 2.33 20.06 -19.98
N PHE A 505 3.64 19.85 -19.98
CA PHE A 505 4.61 20.86 -19.58
C PHE A 505 4.57 22.07 -20.51
N PHE A 506 4.57 21.84 -21.82
CA PHE A 506 4.46 22.89 -22.82
C PHE A 506 3.22 23.77 -22.58
N LEU A 507 2.06 23.13 -22.42
CA LEU A 507 0.81 23.82 -22.14
C LEU A 507 0.83 24.55 -20.79
N SER A 508 1.37 23.93 -19.73
CA SER A 508 1.39 24.51 -18.38
C SER A 508 2.16 25.82 -18.33
N VAL A 509 3.36 25.86 -18.91
CA VAL A 509 4.17 27.08 -18.97
C VAL A 509 3.52 28.13 -19.86
N THR A 510 2.92 27.73 -20.98
CA THR A 510 2.18 28.65 -21.88
C THR A 510 1.00 29.30 -21.15
N HIS A 511 0.25 28.52 -20.38
CA HIS A 511 -0.85 29.03 -19.57
C HIS A 511 -0.35 30.00 -18.49
N GLU A 512 0.71 29.65 -17.77
CA GLU A 512 1.27 30.49 -16.71
C GLU A 512 1.83 31.82 -17.25
N MET A 513 2.52 31.80 -18.39
CA MET A 513 2.95 33.02 -19.08
C MET A 513 1.77 33.90 -19.50
N ASN A 514 0.67 33.30 -19.98
CA ASN A 514 -0.53 34.05 -20.35
C ASN A 514 -1.24 34.67 -19.13
N THR A 515 -1.39 33.90 -18.04
CA THR A 515 -1.98 34.40 -16.79
C THR A 515 -1.16 35.54 -16.18
N ASN A 516 0.17 35.51 -16.33
CA ASN A 516 1.07 36.55 -15.86
C ASN A 516 1.23 37.73 -16.85
N GLY A 517 0.48 37.74 -17.96
CA GLY A 517 0.51 38.83 -18.96
C GLY A 517 1.75 38.89 -19.85
N VAL A 518 2.61 37.86 -19.79
CA VAL A 518 3.84 37.75 -20.61
C VAL A 518 3.51 37.35 -22.05
N LEU A 519 2.51 36.48 -22.23
CA LEU A 519 2.00 36.04 -23.52
C LEU A 519 0.59 36.60 -23.73
N LYS A 520 0.39 37.33 -24.83
CA LYS A 520 -0.94 37.90 -25.18
C LYS A 520 -1.93 36.83 -25.62
N ASP A 521 -1.45 35.88 -26.42
CA ASP A 521 -2.27 34.77 -26.92
C ASP A 521 -2.23 33.62 -25.91
N GLY A 522 -3.40 33.26 -25.39
CA GLY A 522 -3.55 32.17 -24.43
C GLY A 522 -3.67 30.79 -25.08
N LEU A 523 -3.90 29.78 -24.24
CA LEU A 523 -4.24 28.45 -24.73
C LEU A 523 -5.64 28.43 -25.36
N HIS A 524 -5.81 27.60 -26.40
CA HIS A 524 -7.14 27.28 -26.91
C HIS A 524 -8.00 26.64 -25.82
N VAL A 525 -9.29 26.97 -25.77
CA VAL A 525 -10.21 26.55 -24.68
C VAL A 525 -10.25 25.04 -24.48
N THR A 526 -10.12 24.26 -25.56
CA THR A 526 -10.13 22.78 -25.50
C THR A 526 -8.89 22.19 -24.83
N HIS A 527 -7.81 22.96 -24.65
CA HIS A 527 -6.57 22.52 -24.00
C HIS A 527 -6.48 22.91 -22.52
N LEU A 528 -7.39 23.76 -22.01
CA LEU A 528 -7.32 24.25 -20.63
C LEU A 528 -7.46 23.12 -19.60
N SER A 529 -8.26 22.10 -19.87
CA SER A 529 -8.40 20.94 -18.97
C SER A 529 -7.09 20.14 -18.79
N ALA A 530 -6.15 20.24 -19.74
CA ALA A 530 -4.88 19.51 -19.66
C ALA A 530 -3.90 20.13 -18.65
N VAL A 531 -4.07 21.40 -18.30
CA VAL A 531 -3.21 22.15 -17.35
C VAL A 531 -3.86 22.35 -15.98
N GLN A 532 -5.16 22.07 -15.86
CA GLN A 532 -5.87 22.12 -14.59
C GLN A 532 -5.26 21.11 -13.61
N SER A 533 -5.06 21.57 -12.38
CA SER A 533 -4.59 20.69 -11.31
C SER A 533 -5.72 19.77 -10.90
N ASP A 534 -5.43 18.47 -10.80
CA ASP A 534 -6.41 17.49 -10.35
C ASP A 534 -6.76 17.75 -8.87
N SER A 535 -8.02 18.10 -8.61
CA SER A 535 -8.59 18.14 -7.26
C SER A 535 -9.73 17.13 -7.19
N ARG A 536 -9.65 16.23 -6.22
CA ARG A 536 -10.75 15.31 -5.94
C ARG A 536 -11.79 16.08 -5.10
N PRO A 537 -13.06 16.17 -5.53
CA PRO A 537 -14.10 16.73 -4.68
C PRO A 537 -14.32 15.86 -3.44
N ALA A 538 -14.76 16.48 -2.35
CA ALA A 538 -15.09 15.77 -1.11
C ALA A 538 -16.03 14.58 -1.36
N THR A 539 -15.75 13.44 -0.74
CA THR A 539 -16.49 12.18 -1.02
C THR A 539 -17.91 12.22 -0.46
N LEU A 540 -18.94 12.50 -1.25
CA LEU A 540 -20.34 12.53 -0.77
C LEU A 540 -21.09 11.22 -1.04
N GLY A 541 -21.93 10.77 -0.10
CA GLY A 541 -22.73 9.57 -0.27
C GLY A 541 -24.05 9.59 0.49
N THR A 542 -25.15 9.22 -0.18
CA THR A 542 -26.49 9.11 0.42
C THR A 542 -26.93 7.65 0.44
N GLN A 543 -27.54 7.19 1.53
CA GLN A 543 -28.09 5.84 1.65
C GLN A 543 -29.59 5.92 1.94
N GLY A 544 -30.41 5.20 1.16
CA GLY A 544 -31.84 5.07 1.37
C GLY A 544 -32.22 3.63 1.68
N TYR A 545 -32.96 3.42 2.77
CA TYR A 545 -33.50 2.12 3.16
C TYR A 545 -34.77 2.30 4.00
N GLU A 546 -35.59 1.25 4.10
CA GLU A 546 -36.81 1.25 4.90
C GLU A 546 -36.54 0.79 6.34
N LEU A 547 -37.03 1.54 7.31
CA LEU A 547 -36.99 1.17 8.73
C LEU A 547 -38.28 0.45 9.10
N VAL A 548 -38.19 -0.87 9.31
CA VAL A 548 -39.32 -1.68 9.79
C VAL A 548 -39.21 -1.86 11.30
N ARG A 549 -40.20 -1.39 12.06
CA ARG A 549 -40.26 -1.56 13.53
C ARG A 549 -41.37 -2.55 13.90
N GLN A 550 -41.01 -3.80 14.13
CA GLN A 550 -41.93 -4.86 14.60
C GLN A 550 -41.60 -5.32 16.04
N GLY A 551 -41.11 -4.42 16.90
CA GLY A 551 -40.72 -4.76 18.28
C GLY A 551 -39.46 -5.64 18.41
N THR A 552 -38.78 -5.95 17.30
CA THR A 552 -37.50 -6.68 17.25
C THR A 552 -36.42 -5.84 16.56
N SER A 553 -35.16 -6.31 16.62
CA SER A 553 -34.03 -5.70 15.91
C SER A 553 -34.01 -6.00 14.40
N VAL A 554 -34.87 -6.88 13.90
CA VAL A 554 -34.94 -7.22 12.47
C VAL A 554 -35.42 -6.01 11.68
N GLY A 555 -34.64 -5.60 10.67
CA GLY A 555 -34.90 -4.38 9.88
C GLY A 555 -34.39 -3.08 10.50
N GLN A 556 -33.73 -3.14 11.67
CA GLN A 556 -33.04 -2.00 12.28
C GLN A 556 -31.56 -1.95 11.86
N SER A 557 -31.00 -0.74 11.79
CA SER A 557 -29.57 -0.51 11.51
C SER A 557 -28.73 -0.72 12.77
N MET A 558 -28.67 -1.97 13.26
CA MET A 558 -27.88 -2.30 14.44
C MET A 558 -26.39 -2.24 14.11
N VAL A 559 -25.61 -1.64 15.02
CA VAL A 559 -24.15 -1.65 14.94
C VAL A 559 -23.63 -3.10 15.06
N HIS A 560 -22.55 -3.40 14.35
CA HIS A 560 -21.91 -4.71 14.42
C HIS A 560 -21.53 -5.03 15.88
N MET A 561 -21.91 -6.21 16.38
CA MET A 561 -21.78 -6.57 17.80
C MET A 561 -20.34 -6.55 18.33
N SER A 562 -19.34 -6.70 17.46
CA SER A 562 -17.91 -6.58 17.83
C SER A 562 -17.29 -5.22 17.48
N ALA A 563 -18.05 -4.24 16.98
CA ALA A 563 -17.50 -2.95 16.54
C ALA A 563 -16.70 -2.28 17.66
N MET A 564 -17.23 -2.27 18.89
CA MET A 564 -16.54 -1.72 20.06
C MET A 564 -15.20 -2.41 20.33
N LEU A 565 -15.15 -3.75 20.26
CA LEU A 565 -13.90 -4.50 20.42
C LEU A 565 -12.90 -4.20 19.30
N GLN A 566 -13.39 -3.96 18.08
CA GLN A 566 -12.55 -3.72 16.91
C GLN A 566 -11.93 -2.32 16.93
N VAL A 567 -12.67 -1.30 17.39
CA VAL A 567 -12.15 0.07 17.50
C VAL A 567 -11.19 0.25 18.67
N THR A 568 -11.26 -0.62 19.70
CA THR A 568 -10.34 -0.58 20.85
C THR A 568 -9.15 -1.51 20.72
N GLY A 569 -9.13 -2.42 19.73
CA GLY A 569 -8.10 -3.46 19.60
C GLY A 569 -8.32 -4.68 20.51
N GLU A 570 -9.42 -4.74 21.27
CA GLU A 570 -9.77 -5.89 22.13
C GLU A 570 -10.34 -7.09 21.36
N ALA A 571 -10.57 -6.95 20.05
CA ALA A 571 -11.04 -8.04 19.21
C ALA A 571 -9.90 -9.02 18.87
N GLU A 572 -9.86 -10.17 19.53
CA GLU A 572 -8.85 -11.22 19.26
C GLU A 572 -9.01 -11.88 17.88
N TYR A 573 -7.97 -11.85 17.06
CA TYR A 573 -7.83 -12.63 15.82
C TYR A 573 -6.97 -13.88 16.07
N THR A 574 -6.66 -14.64 15.01
CA THR A 574 -5.99 -15.94 15.17
C THR A 574 -4.60 -15.80 15.79
N ASP A 575 -3.84 -14.77 15.41
CA ASP A 575 -2.49 -14.55 15.92
C ASP A 575 -2.46 -13.95 17.34
N ASP A 576 -3.55 -13.31 17.75
CA ASP A 576 -3.73 -12.74 19.09
C ASP A 576 -4.11 -13.79 20.13
N ALA A 577 -4.49 -14.99 19.70
CA ALA A 577 -4.88 -16.08 20.58
C ALA A 577 -3.74 -16.44 21.54
N LEU A 578 -4.10 -16.66 22.81
CA LEU A 578 -3.15 -17.09 23.83
C LEU A 578 -2.42 -18.36 23.39
N VAL A 579 -1.09 -18.28 23.41
CA VAL A 579 -0.20 -19.31 22.90
C VAL A 579 0.18 -20.27 24.04
N PRO A 580 -0.04 -21.60 23.91
CA PRO A 580 0.38 -22.54 24.94
C PRO A 580 1.91 -22.52 25.17
N PRO A 581 2.41 -22.89 26.36
CA PRO A 581 3.84 -22.98 26.61
C PRO A 581 4.56 -23.91 25.63
N ASN A 582 5.84 -23.62 25.34
CA ASN A 582 6.68 -24.38 24.41
C ASN A 582 6.17 -24.42 22.95
N THR A 583 5.30 -23.50 22.55
CA THR A 583 4.87 -23.35 21.16
C THR A 583 6.05 -23.08 20.24
N LEU A 584 6.09 -23.79 19.12
CA LEU A 584 6.99 -23.54 18.01
C LEU A 584 6.29 -22.68 16.95
N HIS A 585 7.08 -22.02 16.12
CA HIS A 585 6.62 -21.26 14.97
C HIS A 585 7.05 -21.95 13.69
N ALA A 586 6.22 -21.87 12.67
CA ALA A 586 6.47 -22.50 11.38
C ALA A 586 6.68 -21.50 10.25
N ALA A 587 7.41 -21.94 9.23
CA ALA A 587 7.55 -21.27 7.94
C ALA A 587 7.53 -22.32 6.81
N LEU A 588 6.88 -21.98 5.69
CA LEU A 588 6.74 -22.88 4.55
C LEU A 588 8.02 -22.89 3.69
N VAL A 589 8.35 -24.06 3.15
CA VAL A 589 9.35 -24.23 2.09
C VAL A 589 8.60 -24.41 0.78
N LEU A 590 8.78 -23.47 -0.15
CA LEU A 590 7.95 -23.36 -1.35
C LEU A 590 8.74 -23.63 -2.64
N SER A 591 8.04 -24.15 -3.65
CA SER A 591 8.55 -24.27 -5.01
C SER A 591 8.90 -22.92 -5.61
N LYS A 592 10.08 -22.85 -6.24
CA LYS A 592 10.52 -21.71 -7.06
C LYS A 592 10.33 -21.94 -8.57
N LYS A 593 9.73 -23.06 -8.97
CA LYS A 593 9.55 -23.47 -10.37
C LYS A 593 8.07 -23.73 -10.67
N ALA A 594 7.62 -23.35 -11.87
CA ALA A 594 6.24 -23.53 -12.28
C ALA A 594 5.90 -25.01 -12.55
N HIS A 595 6.83 -25.77 -13.13
CA HIS A 595 6.68 -27.20 -13.31
C HIS A 595 8.07 -27.86 -13.32
N ALA A 596 8.36 -28.73 -12.36
CA ALA A 596 9.67 -29.38 -12.25
C ALA A 596 9.64 -30.65 -11.39
N ARG A 597 10.56 -31.58 -11.65
CA ARG A 597 10.86 -32.69 -10.75
C ARG A 597 11.81 -32.23 -9.64
N ILE A 598 11.53 -32.59 -8.40
CA ILE A 598 12.46 -32.40 -7.27
C ILE A 598 13.54 -33.48 -7.36
N LEU A 599 14.80 -33.07 -7.42
CA LEU A 599 15.94 -33.99 -7.49
C LEU A 599 16.50 -34.25 -6.09
N SER A 600 16.68 -33.19 -5.30
CA SER A 600 17.24 -33.27 -3.96
C SER A 600 16.76 -32.07 -3.12
N ILE A 601 16.75 -32.26 -1.80
CA ILE A 601 16.46 -31.23 -0.80
C ILE A 601 17.58 -31.27 0.23
N ASP A 602 18.34 -30.17 0.34
CA ASP A 602 19.41 -29.99 1.33
C ASP A 602 19.00 -28.95 2.38
N ASP A 603 18.96 -29.41 3.64
CA ASP A 603 18.60 -28.63 4.82
C ASP A 603 19.79 -28.41 5.78
N SER A 604 21.00 -28.75 5.36
CA SER A 604 22.22 -28.67 6.19
C SER A 604 22.41 -27.27 6.79
N LEU A 605 22.23 -26.21 6.00
CA LEU A 605 22.31 -24.83 6.49
C LEU A 605 21.12 -24.44 7.37
N ALA A 606 19.92 -24.97 7.10
CA ALA A 606 18.74 -24.71 7.91
C ALA A 606 18.92 -25.24 9.34
N LYS A 607 19.48 -26.45 9.49
CA LYS A 607 19.79 -27.11 10.77
C LYS A 607 20.73 -26.31 11.68
N THR A 608 21.63 -25.51 11.09
CA THR A 608 22.54 -24.64 11.85
C THR A 608 21.88 -23.36 12.36
N SER A 609 20.63 -23.10 11.99
CA SER A 609 19.93 -21.87 12.38
C SER A 609 19.52 -21.91 13.84
N PRO A 610 19.63 -20.78 14.57
CA PRO A 610 19.17 -20.69 15.95
C PRO A 610 17.71 -21.15 16.09
N GLY A 611 17.44 -21.92 17.15
CA GLY A 611 16.07 -22.33 17.48
C GLY A 611 15.44 -23.36 16.54
N PHE A 612 16.16 -23.85 15.53
CA PHE A 612 15.67 -24.87 14.59
C PHE A 612 15.20 -26.13 15.34
N ALA A 613 13.98 -26.58 15.05
CA ALA A 613 13.39 -27.76 15.67
C ALA A 613 13.15 -28.90 14.66
N GLY A 614 12.99 -28.60 13.36
CA GLY A 614 12.88 -29.63 12.33
C GLY A 614 12.40 -29.13 10.97
N LEU A 615 12.69 -29.93 9.94
CA LEU A 615 12.09 -29.85 8.60
C LEU A 615 11.19 -31.08 8.42
N PHE A 616 9.95 -30.86 7.97
CA PHE A 616 8.98 -31.91 7.71
C PHE A 616 8.58 -31.86 6.23
N LEU A 617 8.58 -33.03 5.60
CA LEU A 617 8.32 -33.26 4.18
C LEU A 617 7.18 -34.27 3.99
N SER A 618 6.87 -34.61 2.74
CA SER A 618 5.84 -35.60 2.39
C SER A 618 5.99 -36.95 3.11
N LYS A 619 7.23 -37.41 3.32
CA LYS A 619 7.55 -38.66 4.04
C LYS A 619 7.20 -38.66 5.53
N ASP A 620 7.02 -37.48 6.12
CA ASP A 620 6.74 -37.31 7.54
C ASP A 620 5.23 -37.25 7.83
N VAL A 621 4.38 -37.31 6.79
CA VAL A 621 2.93 -37.32 6.91
C VAL A 621 2.45 -38.69 7.47
N PRO A 622 1.82 -38.74 8.66
CA PRO A 622 1.43 -40.02 9.27
C PRO A 622 0.27 -40.74 8.56
N GLY A 623 -0.66 -39.98 7.99
CA GLY A 623 -1.83 -40.46 7.28
C GLY A 623 -1.67 -40.34 5.76
N ALA A 624 -2.61 -39.65 5.10
CA ALA A 624 -2.58 -39.46 3.65
C ALA A 624 -2.08 -38.06 3.26
N ASN A 625 -1.06 -38.00 2.39
CA ASN A 625 -0.53 -36.74 1.84
C ASN A 625 -1.49 -36.08 0.83
N HIS A 626 -2.38 -36.87 0.21
CA HIS A 626 -3.34 -36.39 -0.79
C HIS A 626 -4.56 -35.74 -0.11
N ILE A 627 -4.91 -34.54 -0.56
CA ILE A 627 -5.98 -33.68 -0.07
C ILE A 627 -6.72 -33.03 -1.24
N GLY A 628 -7.85 -32.42 -0.95
CA GLY A 628 -8.60 -31.60 -1.90
C GLY A 628 -10.10 -31.57 -1.58
N PRO A 629 -10.82 -30.49 -1.94
CA PRO A 629 -12.15 -30.26 -1.41
C PRO A 629 -13.23 -31.08 -2.14
N ILE A 630 -13.00 -31.38 -3.44
CA ILE A 630 -13.92 -32.11 -4.31
C ILE A 630 -13.33 -33.47 -4.68
N ILE A 631 -12.11 -33.46 -5.22
CA ILE A 631 -11.28 -34.64 -5.47
C ILE A 631 -9.97 -34.47 -4.70
N HIS A 632 -9.24 -35.56 -4.45
CA HIS A 632 -7.95 -35.52 -3.73
C HIS A 632 -6.80 -35.41 -4.73
N ASP A 633 -6.73 -34.30 -5.46
CA ASP A 633 -5.77 -34.02 -6.54
C ASP A 633 -4.64 -33.07 -6.14
N GLU A 634 -4.50 -32.77 -4.84
CA GLU A 634 -3.47 -31.90 -4.29
C GLU A 634 -2.67 -32.64 -3.21
N GLU A 635 -1.39 -32.32 -3.05
CA GLU A 635 -0.55 -32.82 -1.96
C GLU A 635 -0.35 -31.74 -0.90
N VAL A 636 -0.34 -32.13 0.39
CA VAL A 636 0.05 -31.22 1.49
C VAL A 636 1.50 -30.76 1.30
N PHE A 637 2.39 -31.72 1.04
CA PHE A 637 3.78 -31.49 0.69
C PHE A 637 4.09 -32.20 -0.63
N ALA A 638 4.60 -31.45 -1.61
CA ALA A 638 5.01 -32.01 -2.90
C ALA A 638 6.03 -33.14 -2.70
N SER A 639 5.72 -34.33 -3.22
CA SER A 639 6.55 -35.52 -3.07
C SER A 639 7.66 -35.59 -4.12
N ASP A 640 7.27 -35.59 -5.40
CA ASP A 640 8.19 -35.81 -6.54
C ASP A 640 8.24 -34.65 -7.54
N VAL A 641 7.09 -34.02 -7.80
CA VAL A 641 6.93 -33.01 -8.85
C VAL A 641 6.20 -31.80 -8.29
N VAL A 642 6.74 -30.62 -8.57
CA VAL A 642 6.07 -29.34 -8.32
C VAL A 642 5.35 -28.88 -9.59
N THR A 643 4.13 -28.38 -9.45
CA THR A 643 3.20 -28.02 -10.55
C THR A 643 2.75 -26.56 -10.52
N CYS A 644 3.24 -25.78 -9.56
CA CYS A 644 3.16 -24.32 -9.59
C CYS A 644 4.29 -23.68 -8.76
N VAL A 645 4.59 -22.41 -9.05
CA VAL A 645 5.40 -21.58 -8.14
C VAL A 645 4.58 -21.35 -6.87
N GLY A 646 5.20 -21.53 -5.71
CA GLY A 646 4.50 -21.41 -4.42
C GLY A 646 3.90 -22.72 -3.91
N GLN A 647 3.96 -23.84 -4.64
CA GLN A 647 3.54 -25.13 -4.08
C GLN A 647 4.37 -25.48 -2.84
N ILE A 648 3.73 -25.99 -1.79
CA ILE A 648 4.39 -26.33 -0.54
C ILE A 648 5.19 -27.63 -0.74
N ILE A 649 6.50 -27.57 -0.51
CA ILE A 649 7.40 -28.73 -0.54
C ILE A 649 7.62 -29.29 0.87
N GLY A 650 7.61 -28.40 1.86
CA GLY A 650 7.81 -28.78 3.26
C GLY A 650 7.50 -27.65 4.22
N ILE A 651 7.69 -27.91 5.51
CA ILE A 651 7.52 -26.94 6.59
C ILE A 651 8.68 -27.02 7.58
N ILE A 652 9.23 -25.86 7.91
CA ILE A 652 10.27 -25.69 8.93
C ILE A 652 9.61 -25.21 10.21
N VAL A 653 10.06 -25.74 11.35
CA VAL A 653 9.66 -25.26 12.68
C VAL A 653 10.86 -24.82 13.49
N ALA A 654 10.68 -23.73 14.24
CA ALA A 654 11.68 -23.17 15.15
C ALA A 654 11.03 -22.53 16.39
N ASP A 655 11.83 -22.10 17.36
CA ASP A 655 11.37 -21.45 18.60
C ASP A 655 10.69 -20.08 18.39
N THR A 656 11.03 -19.37 17.31
CA THR A 656 10.46 -18.06 16.95
C THR A 656 10.10 -18.02 15.47
N HIS A 657 9.17 -17.12 15.12
CA HIS A 657 8.74 -16.93 13.75
C HIS A 657 9.89 -16.52 12.81
N ASP A 658 10.71 -15.55 13.24
CA ASP A 658 11.86 -15.09 12.44
C ASP A 658 12.91 -16.20 12.24
N ASN A 659 13.19 -17.01 13.27
CA ASN A 659 14.09 -18.15 13.14
C ASN A 659 13.56 -19.20 12.16
N ALA A 660 12.26 -19.52 12.20
CA ALA A 660 11.64 -20.46 11.27
C ALA A 660 11.77 -19.97 9.82
N LYS A 661 11.50 -18.68 9.58
CA LYS A 661 11.66 -18.04 8.28
C LYS A 661 13.09 -18.04 7.78
N ASN A 662 14.04 -17.65 8.63
CA ASN A 662 15.46 -17.61 8.30
C ASN A 662 15.99 -19.00 7.97
N ALA A 663 15.54 -20.04 8.69
CA ALA A 663 15.88 -21.42 8.41
C ALA A 663 15.25 -21.92 7.09
N ALA A 664 13.97 -21.62 6.83
CA ALA A 664 13.31 -21.97 5.57
C ALA A 664 14.00 -21.37 4.34
N ASN A 665 14.47 -20.12 4.43
CA ASN A 665 15.22 -19.47 3.35
C ASN A 665 16.57 -20.12 3.03
N LYS A 666 17.13 -20.93 3.95
CA LYS A 666 18.40 -21.63 3.78
C LYS A 666 18.25 -23.05 3.22
N VAL A 667 17.02 -23.54 3.03
CA VAL A 667 16.79 -24.84 2.39
C VAL A 667 17.10 -24.72 0.89
N HIS A 668 18.01 -25.56 0.41
CA HIS A 668 18.35 -25.64 -1.01
C HIS A 668 17.60 -26.79 -1.67
N ILE A 669 17.05 -26.54 -2.86
CA ILE A 669 16.26 -27.54 -3.60
C ILE A 669 16.76 -27.54 -5.03
N GLU A 670 17.14 -28.72 -5.49
CA GLU A 670 17.54 -28.96 -6.87
C GLU A 670 16.34 -29.44 -7.68
N TYR A 671 16.19 -28.88 -8.89
CA TYR A 671 15.06 -29.14 -9.77
C TYR A 671 15.54 -29.59 -11.14
N SER A 672 14.77 -30.49 -11.77
CA SER A 672 14.79 -30.68 -13.23
C SER A 672 13.51 -30.08 -13.81
N GLU A 673 13.61 -28.97 -14.54
CA GLU A 673 12.46 -28.28 -15.11
C GLU A 673 11.71 -29.14 -16.14
N LEU A 674 10.38 -28.99 -16.15
CA LEU A 674 9.46 -29.67 -17.06
C LEU A 674 8.64 -28.61 -17.83
N PRO A 675 8.08 -28.94 -19.01
CA PRO A 675 7.27 -28.01 -19.78
C PRO A 675 6.05 -27.51 -18.98
N ALA A 676 5.92 -26.20 -18.78
CA ALA A 676 4.83 -25.59 -18.03
C ALA A 676 3.74 -25.04 -18.97
N ILE A 677 2.48 -25.09 -18.52
CA ILE A 677 1.32 -24.46 -19.18
C ILE A 677 0.89 -23.31 -18.28
N LEU A 678 0.94 -22.07 -18.78
CA LEU A 678 0.73 -20.86 -17.95
C LEU A 678 -0.52 -20.08 -18.36
N SER A 679 -0.86 -20.08 -19.65
CA SER A 679 -2.00 -19.33 -20.19
C SER A 679 -3.20 -20.22 -20.51
N ILE A 680 -4.39 -19.59 -20.55
CA ILE A 680 -5.62 -20.26 -21.02
C ILE A 680 -5.44 -20.74 -22.46
N ASP A 681 -4.79 -19.94 -23.31
CA ASP A 681 -4.57 -20.28 -24.72
C ASP A 681 -3.71 -21.53 -24.90
N GLU A 682 -2.63 -21.67 -24.12
CA GLU A 682 -1.81 -22.88 -24.10
C GLU A 682 -2.60 -24.09 -23.60
N ALA A 683 -3.39 -23.93 -22.54
CA ALA A 683 -4.23 -25.00 -21.99
C ALA A 683 -5.28 -25.48 -23.01
N VAL A 684 -5.95 -24.55 -23.71
CA VAL A 684 -6.91 -24.86 -24.77
C VAL A 684 -6.22 -25.56 -25.94
N LYS A 685 -5.06 -25.06 -26.39
CA LYS A 685 -4.29 -25.63 -27.50
C LYS A 685 -3.80 -27.06 -27.21
N THR A 686 -3.48 -27.35 -25.96
CA THR A 686 -2.97 -28.66 -25.50
C THR A 686 -4.05 -29.57 -24.92
N CYS A 687 -5.31 -29.12 -24.92
CA CYS A 687 -6.45 -29.82 -24.28
C CYS A 687 -6.21 -30.16 -22.79
N SER A 688 -5.46 -29.31 -22.08
CA SER A 688 -5.18 -29.47 -20.65
C SER A 688 -6.34 -28.91 -19.83
N PHE A 689 -7.29 -29.77 -19.47
CA PHE A 689 -8.48 -29.40 -18.70
C PHE A 689 -8.64 -30.30 -17.48
N HIS A 690 -9.12 -29.71 -16.38
CA HIS A 690 -9.55 -30.46 -15.20
C HIS A 690 -10.71 -31.42 -15.53
N PRO A 691 -10.78 -32.60 -14.89
CA PRO A 691 -11.78 -33.62 -15.21
C PRO A 691 -13.22 -33.14 -14.94
N ASN A 692 -14.17 -33.55 -15.78
CA ASN A 692 -15.61 -33.27 -15.63
C ASN A 692 -16.01 -31.78 -15.59
N THR A 693 -15.19 -30.89 -16.15
CA THR A 693 -15.42 -29.43 -16.13
C THR A 693 -16.15 -28.87 -17.35
N LYS A 694 -16.27 -29.60 -18.46
CA LYS A 694 -17.04 -29.15 -19.64
C LYS A 694 -18.54 -29.14 -19.33
N LYS A 695 -19.20 -27.99 -19.47
CA LYS A 695 -20.64 -27.81 -19.28
C LYS A 695 -21.25 -27.10 -20.50
N CYS A 696 -22.55 -27.31 -20.74
CA CYS A 696 -23.26 -26.66 -21.83
C CYS A 696 -24.68 -26.32 -21.39
N LEU A 697 -25.13 -25.10 -21.69
CA LEU A 697 -26.48 -24.61 -21.44
C LEU A 697 -27.05 -24.12 -22.77
N VAL A 698 -28.15 -24.73 -23.21
CA VAL A 698 -28.80 -24.42 -24.48
C VAL A 698 -30.26 -24.05 -24.26
N LYS A 699 -30.71 -22.97 -24.90
CA LYS A 699 -32.13 -22.59 -25.00
C LYS A 699 -32.45 -22.11 -26.41
N GLY A 700 -33.45 -22.71 -27.05
CA GLY A 700 -33.86 -22.40 -28.42
C GLY A 700 -32.82 -22.81 -29.47
N ASP A 701 -32.99 -22.36 -30.71
CA ASP A 701 -32.14 -22.72 -31.85
C ASP A 701 -31.31 -21.51 -32.33
N VAL A 702 -30.10 -21.40 -31.77
CA VAL A 702 -29.17 -20.29 -32.01
C VAL A 702 -28.67 -20.26 -33.45
N GLU A 703 -28.31 -21.42 -34.01
CA GLU A 703 -27.79 -21.51 -35.37
C GLU A 703 -28.86 -21.12 -36.37
N LYS A 704 -30.09 -21.63 -36.19
CA LYS A 704 -31.22 -21.22 -37.03
C LYS A 704 -31.48 -19.72 -36.95
N CYS A 705 -31.42 -19.12 -35.77
CA CYS A 705 -31.63 -17.68 -35.61
C CYS A 705 -30.54 -16.83 -36.31
N PHE A 706 -29.28 -17.29 -36.27
CA PHE A 706 -28.21 -16.65 -37.05
C PHE A 706 -28.42 -16.79 -38.56
N LEU A 707 -28.92 -17.94 -39.02
CA LEU A 707 -29.10 -18.23 -40.44
C LEU A 707 -30.42 -17.69 -41.03
N SER A 708 -31.44 -17.42 -40.21
CA SER A 708 -32.78 -17.07 -40.68
C SER A 708 -32.92 -15.64 -41.23
N GLY A 709 -31.85 -14.84 -41.19
CA GLY A 709 -31.90 -13.41 -41.52
C GLY A 709 -32.64 -12.55 -40.49
N ALA A 710 -33.06 -13.12 -39.35
CA ALA A 710 -33.76 -12.40 -38.29
C ALA A 710 -32.82 -11.43 -37.55
N CYS A 711 -31.53 -11.75 -37.46
CA CYS A 711 -30.52 -10.85 -36.95
C CYS A 711 -30.15 -9.84 -38.04
N ASN A 712 -30.37 -8.54 -37.81
CA ASN A 712 -29.91 -7.51 -38.74
C ASN A 712 -28.39 -7.38 -38.76
N ARG A 713 -27.74 -7.65 -37.61
CA ARG A 713 -26.28 -7.63 -37.45
C ARG A 713 -25.82 -8.82 -36.62
N ILE A 714 -24.64 -9.32 -36.95
CA ILE A 714 -23.95 -10.38 -36.22
C ILE A 714 -22.51 -9.92 -35.98
N ILE A 715 -22.06 -9.97 -34.73
CA ILE A 715 -20.70 -9.57 -34.33
C ILE A 715 -20.07 -10.72 -33.55
N SER A 716 -18.77 -10.95 -33.76
CA SER A 716 -17.97 -11.88 -32.96
C SER A 716 -16.79 -11.16 -32.34
N GLY A 717 -16.33 -11.64 -31.19
CA GLY A 717 -15.18 -11.08 -30.50
C GLY A 717 -14.74 -11.92 -29.30
N GLU A 718 -13.71 -11.45 -28.64
CA GLU A 718 -13.17 -12.08 -27.43
C GLU A 718 -12.98 -11.03 -26.33
N VAL A 719 -13.18 -11.43 -25.07
CA VAL A 719 -12.94 -10.60 -23.88
C VAL A 719 -12.12 -11.39 -22.87
N ARG A 720 -11.15 -10.71 -22.25
CA ARG A 720 -10.32 -11.27 -21.17
C ARG A 720 -10.56 -10.53 -19.87
N VAL A 721 -10.66 -11.28 -18.79
CA VAL A 721 -10.78 -10.76 -17.43
C VAL A 721 -9.64 -11.34 -16.61
N GLY A 722 -8.82 -10.47 -16.02
CA GLY A 722 -7.70 -10.88 -15.17
C GLY A 722 -8.16 -11.56 -13.87
N GLY A 723 -7.23 -12.24 -13.20
CA GLY A 723 -7.45 -12.76 -11.86
C GLY A 723 -7.58 -11.65 -10.82
N GLN A 724 -7.96 -12.01 -9.59
CA GLN A 724 -8.08 -11.06 -8.49
C GLN A 724 -7.68 -11.67 -7.17
N GLU A 725 -6.75 -11.02 -6.48
CA GLU A 725 -6.37 -11.37 -5.12
C GLU A 725 -7.46 -10.99 -4.11
N HIS A 726 -7.67 -11.85 -3.12
CA HIS A 726 -8.67 -11.64 -2.07
C HIS A 726 -8.30 -10.42 -1.23
N PHE A 727 -7.02 -10.37 -0.82
CA PHE A 727 -6.43 -9.30 -0.02
C PHE A 727 -7.22 -9.06 1.28
N TYR A 728 -7.62 -10.14 1.95
CA TYR A 728 -8.09 -10.07 3.34
C TYR A 728 -7.01 -9.48 4.24
N MET A 729 -7.38 -8.62 5.18
CA MET A 729 -6.39 -7.84 5.92
C MET A 729 -5.61 -8.69 6.92
N GLU A 730 -6.25 -9.70 7.54
CA GLU A 730 -5.58 -10.76 8.30
C GLU A 730 -5.11 -11.85 7.31
N PRO A 731 -3.80 -12.12 7.15
CA PRO A 731 -3.31 -13.24 6.35
C PRO A 731 -3.83 -14.60 6.84
N GLN A 732 -3.49 -15.66 6.12
CA GLN A 732 -3.75 -17.04 6.54
C GLN A 732 -2.96 -17.36 7.81
N GLY A 733 -3.63 -18.01 8.76
CA GLY A 733 -3.03 -18.31 10.05
C GLY A 733 -3.74 -19.45 10.79
N THR A 734 -2.95 -20.24 11.51
CA THR A 734 -3.43 -21.33 12.35
C THR A 734 -2.47 -21.61 13.50
N LEU A 735 -3.02 -21.94 14.67
CA LEU A 735 -2.32 -22.45 15.84
C LEU A 735 -2.89 -23.83 16.15
N ILE A 736 -2.05 -24.86 16.14
CA ILE A 736 -2.44 -26.26 16.33
C ILE A 736 -1.65 -26.84 17.49
N TRP A 737 -2.29 -27.66 18.33
CA TRP A 737 -1.61 -28.38 19.39
C TRP A 737 -2.25 -29.73 19.71
N PRO A 738 -1.44 -30.72 20.10
CA PRO A 738 -1.93 -32.00 20.59
C PRO A 738 -2.45 -31.89 22.02
N VAL A 739 -3.43 -32.72 22.34
CA VAL A 739 -4.02 -32.94 23.67
C VAL A 739 -3.96 -34.45 23.95
N ASP A 740 -4.01 -34.83 25.23
CA ASP A 740 -4.01 -36.23 25.68
C ASP A 740 -2.88 -37.07 25.05
N SER A 741 -1.65 -36.57 25.16
CA SER A 741 -0.44 -37.20 24.60
C SER A 741 -0.45 -37.39 23.08
N GLY A 742 -1.25 -36.62 22.35
CA GLY A 742 -1.36 -36.69 20.88
C GLY A 742 -2.55 -37.51 20.39
N ASN A 743 -3.43 -37.97 21.30
CA ASN A 743 -4.67 -38.65 20.91
C ASN A 743 -5.70 -37.68 20.31
N GLU A 744 -5.63 -36.40 20.67
CA GLU A 744 -6.53 -35.35 20.19
C GLU A 744 -5.74 -34.15 19.66
N ILE A 745 -6.33 -33.44 18.70
CA ILE A 745 -5.72 -32.27 18.05
C ILE A 745 -6.70 -31.11 18.13
N HIS A 746 -6.26 -30.01 18.72
CA HIS A 746 -7.01 -28.77 18.81
C HIS A 746 -6.36 -27.71 17.94
N MET A 747 -7.18 -26.87 17.32
CA MET A 747 -6.69 -25.74 16.54
C MET A 747 -7.56 -24.49 16.67
N VAL A 748 -6.91 -23.33 16.57
CA VAL A 748 -7.54 -22.04 16.28
C VAL A 748 -7.08 -21.60 14.90
N SER A 749 -8.03 -21.41 13.99
CA SER A 749 -7.72 -21.11 12.58
C SER A 749 -8.54 -19.95 12.05
N SER A 750 -7.91 -19.13 11.21
CA SER A 750 -8.62 -18.13 10.39
C SER A 750 -9.24 -18.83 9.18
N THR A 751 -10.50 -19.27 9.29
CA THR A 751 -11.17 -20.06 8.25
C THR A 751 -12.67 -19.79 8.13
N GLN A 752 -13.20 -19.89 6.92
CA GLN A 752 -14.64 -19.88 6.66
C GLN A 752 -15.26 -21.28 6.81
N ALA A 753 -14.45 -22.34 6.83
CA ALA A 753 -14.92 -23.72 6.86
C ALA A 753 -14.16 -24.58 7.90
N PRO A 754 -14.46 -24.43 9.20
CA PRO A 754 -13.85 -25.25 10.27
C PRO A 754 -13.98 -26.76 10.05
N GLN A 755 -15.07 -27.21 9.44
CA GLN A 755 -15.28 -28.63 9.10
C GLN A 755 -14.26 -29.16 8.07
N LYS A 756 -13.87 -28.34 7.08
CA LYS A 756 -12.85 -28.75 6.08
C LYS A 756 -11.47 -28.86 6.74
N HIS A 757 -11.13 -27.95 7.65
CA HIS A 757 -9.90 -28.02 8.46
C HIS A 757 -9.87 -29.31 9.29
N GLN A 758 -10.96 -29.61 10.00
CA GLN A 758 -11.12 -30.85 10.76
C GLN A 758 -10.89 -32.08 9.87
N LYS A 759 -11.54 -32.13 8.69
CA LYS A 759 -11.41 -33.25 7.75
C LYS A 759 -9.98 -33.41 7.24
N TYR A 760 -9.32 -32.33 6.84
CA TYR A 760 -7.97 -32.38 6.26
C TYR A 760 -6.94 -32.81 7.30
N VAL A 761 -6.98 -32.20 8.49
CA VAL A 761 -6.06 -32.56 9.58
C VAL A 761 -6.28 -34.00 10.03
N ALA A 762 -7.53 -34.45 10.14
CA ALA A 762 -7.85 -35.84 10.45
C ALA A 762 -7.26 -36.81 9.41
N ASN A 763 -7.45 -36.52 8.11
CA ASN A 763 -6.93 -37.33 7.01
C ASN A 763 -5.39 -37.41 7.00
N VAL A 764 -4.73 -36.26 7.18
CA VAL A 764 -3.27 -36.14 7.10
C VAL A 764 -2.58 -36.77 8.31
N LEU A 765 -3.23 -36.76 9.48
CA LEU A 765 -2.71 -37.43 10.69
C LEU A 765 -3.19 -38.88 10.85
N GLY A 766 -4.10 -39.37 10.02
CA GLY A 766 -4.69 -40.70 10.17
C GLY A 766 -5.58 -40.84 11.40
N LEU A 767 -6.20 -39.75 11.86
CA LEU A 767 -7.06 -39.72 13.06
C LEU A 767 -8.54 -39.70 12.67
N PRO A 768 -9.45 -40.22 13.52
CA PRO A 768 -10.87 -39.97 13.38
C PRO A 768 -11.19 -38.47 13.48
N MET A 769 -12.16 -37.97 12.70
CA MET A 769 -12.56 -36.56 12.77
C MET A 769 -13.02 -36.12 14.17
N SER A 770 -13.58 -37.03 14.97
CA SER A 770 -13.97 -36.78 16.36
C SER A 770 -12.80 -36.42 17.28
N LYS A 771 -11.57 -36.73 16.87
CA LYS A 771 -10.32 -36.41 17.59
C LYS A 771 -9.69 -35.10 17.15
N VAL A 772 -10.32 -34.37 16.23
CA VAL A 772 -9.82 -33.10 15.70
C VAL A 772 -10.85 -32.01 15.94
N VAL A 773 -10.46 -30.93 16.62
CA VAL A 773 -11.33 -29.81 16.98
C VAL A 773 -10.80 -28.51 16.38
N CYS A 774 -11.57 -27.90 15.49
CA CYS A 774 -11.27 -26.59 14.90
C CYS A 774 -12.17 -25.49 15.48
N LYS A 775 -11.56 -24.43 16.03
CA LYS A 775 -12.25 -23.25 16.55
C LYS A 775 -11.93 -22.03 15.69
N THR A 776 -12.96 -21.26 15.37
CA THR A 776 -12.83 -19.95 14.70
C THR A 776 -13.77 -18.97 15.38
N LYS A 777 -13.22 -17.92 15.99
CA LYS A 777 -14.00 -16.87 16.67
C LYS A 777 -14.47 -15.80 15.70
N ARG A 778 -13.54 -15.30 14.88
CA ARG A 778 -13.72 -14.27 13.85
C ARG A 778 -12.56 -14.37 12.85
N ILE A 779 -12.69 -13.72 11.70
CA ILE A 779 -11.63 -13.62 10.67
C ILE A 779 -11.51 -12.18 10.18
N GLY A 780 -10.29 -11.71 9.96
CA GLY A 780 -9.97 -10.38 9.42
C GLY A 780 -10.16 -10.30 7.90
N GLY A 781 -11.29 -10.79 7.40
CA GLY A 781 -11.61 -10.96 5.99
C GLY A 781 -11.35 -12.39 5.49
N GLY A 782 -12.14 -12.83 4.52
CA GLY A 782 -12.02 -14.16 3.91
C GLY A 782 -12.31 -14.15 2.42
N PHE A 783 -13.47 -13.60 2.02
CA PHE A 783 -13.84 -13.37 0.61
C PHE A 783 -13.77 -14.59 -0.31
N GLY A 784 -13.89 -15.80 0.25
CA GLY A 784 -13.75 -17.08 -0.47
C GLY A 784 -12.36 -17.71 -0.33
N GLY A 785 -11.30 -16.90 -0.23
CA GLY A 785 -9.92 -17.39 -0.13
C GLY A 785 -9.60 -18.14 1.17
N LYS A 786 -10.48 -18.07 2.17
CA LYS A 786 -10.38 -18.84 3.42
C LYS A 786 -11.40 -19.98 3.52
N GLU A 787 -12.05 -20.35 2.41
CA GLU A 787 -13.02 -21.45 2.37
C GLU A 787 -12.34 -22.83 2.26
N THR A 788 -11.38 -22.99 1.35
CA THR A 788 -10.69 -24.28 1.11
C THR A 788 -9.19 -24.18 1.34
N ARG A 789 -8.54 -23.18 0.75
CA ARG A 789 -7.09 -23.01 0.74
C ARG A 789 -6.48 -22.90 2.14
N SER A 790 -7.21 -22.29 3.08
CA SER A 790 -6.82 -22.20 4.49
C SER A 790 -6.62 -23.57 5.17
N ALA A 791 -7.32 -24.62 4.71
CA ALA A 791 -7.26 -25.96 5.31
C ALA A 791 -5.93 -26.69 5.02
N ILE A 792 -5.26 -26.33 3.93
CA ILE A 792 -3.98 -26.91 3.52
C ILE A 792 -2.88 -26.48 4.51
N TYR A 793 -2.89 -25.21 4.91
CA TYR A 793 -1.95 -24.70 5.91
C TYR A 793 -2.16 -25.37 7.27
N ALA A 794 -3.43 -25.57 7.67
CA ALA A 794 -3.73 -26.32 8.89
C ALA A 794 -3.23 -27.77 8.81
N ALA A 795 -3.43 -28.45 7.67
CA ALA A 795 -2.91 -29.78 7.44
C ALA A 795 -1.37 -29.84 7.52
N ALA A 796 -0.67 -28.90 6.88
CA ALA A 796 0.78 -28.80 6.89
C ALA A 796 1.34 -28.56 8.30
N VAL A 797 0.69 -27.72 9.10
CA VAL A 797 1.10 -27.40 10.49
C VAL A 797 0.79 -28.55 11.46
N ALA A 798 -0.24 -29.33 11.18
CA ALA A 798 -0.63 -30.45 12.03
C ALA A 798 0.46 -31.53 12.07
N VAL A 799 1.17 -31.77 10.97
CA VAL A 799 2.25 -32.77 10.87
C VAL A 799 3.37 -32.53 11.89
N PRO A 800 4.11 -31.39 11.89
CA PRO A 800 5.14 -31.14 12.90
C PRO A 800 4.56 -31.06 14.32
N SER A 801 3.34 -30.53 14.49
CA SER A 801 2.70 -30.47 15.81
C SER A 801 2.47 -31.86 16.41
N TYR A 802 2.01 -32.79 15.58
CA TYR A 802 1.79 -34.19 15.94
C TYR A 802 3.12 -34.92 16.21
N CYS A 803 4.07 -34.83 15.28
CA CYS A 803 5.36 -35.52 15.36
C CYS A 803 6.21 -35.05 16.54
N LEU A 804 6.22 -33.74 16.84
CA LEU A 804 6.99 -33.18 17.95
C LEU A 804 6.24 -33.19 19.28
N ARG A 805 4.94 -33.53 19.27
CA ARG A 805 4.04 -33.42 20.43
C ARG A 805 4.05 -32.03 21.07
N ARG A 806 4.08 -30.99 20.23
CA ARG A 806 4.19 -29.59 20.67
C ARG A 806 3.19 -28.72 19.91
N PRO A 807 2.71 -27.61 20.51
CA PRO A 807 1.97 -26.61 19.78
C PRO A 807 2.82 -26.01 18.66
N VAL A 808 2.22 -25.76 17.50
CA VAL A 808 2.87 -25.10 16.35
C VAL A 808 1.95 -24.01 15.81
N LYS A 809 2.51 -22.80 15.64
CA LYS A 809 1.82 -21.63 15.06
C LYS A 809 2.41 -21.29 13.68
N LEU A 810 1.55 -21.10 12.69
CA LEU A 810 1.89 -20.56 11.37
C LEU A 810 1.05 -19.34 11.09
N ILE A 811 1.70 -18.22 10.79
CA ILE A 811 1.09 -16.99 10.28
C ILE A 811 1.85 -16.63 9.02
N LEU A 812 1.15 -16.49 7.90
CA LEU A 812 1.80 -16.16 6.64
C LEU A 812 2.09 -14.66 6.55
N ASP A 813 3.28 -14.33 6.05
CA ASP A 813 3.52 -12.99 5.52
C ASP A 813 2.70 -12.80 4.23
N ARG A 814 2.41 -11.53 3.89
CA ARG A 814 1.54 -11.18 2.76
C ARG A 814 2.02 -11.74 1.41
N ASP A 815 3.32 -11.71 1.15
CA ASP A 815 3.93 -12.22 -0.09
C ASP A 815 3.78 -13.74 -0.21
N ILE A 816 3.99 -14.46 0.90
CA ILE A 816 3.77 -15.90 1.00
C ILE A 816 2.27 -16.23 0.86
N ASP A 817 1.39 -15.44 1.45
CA ASP A 817 -0.06 -15.62 1.30
C ASP A 817 -0.48 -15.50 -0.17
N MET A 818 -0.13 -14.38 -0.82
CA MET A 818 -0.51 -14.08 -2.21
C MET A 818 0.02 -15.10 -3.22
N ILE A 819 1.19 -15.70 -2.98
CA ILE A 819 1.76 -16.70 -3.89
C ILE A 819 1.16 -18.10 -3.69
N THR A 820 0.56 -18.39 -2.54
CA THR A 820 0.11 -19.75 -2.18
C THR A 820 -1.42 -19.91 -2.08
N SER A 821 -2.16 -18.84 -1.79
CA SER A 821 -3.60 -18.90 -1.50
C SER A 821 -4.50 -18.98 -2.73
N GLY A 822 -3.95 -18.85 -3.94
CA GLY A 822 -4.73 -18.73 -5.16
C GLY A 822 -5.57 -17.43 -5.21
N GLN A 823 -6.28 -17.25 -6.33
CA GLN A 823 -6.98 -16.02 -6.68
C GLN A 823 -8.36 -16.33 -7.25
N ARG A 824 -9.17 -15.29 -7.50
CA ARG A 824 -10.29 -15.40 -8.46
C ARG A 824 -9.73 -15.87 -9.81
N HIS A 825 -10.41 -16.82 -10.44
CA HIS A 825 -10.10 -17.26 -11.79
C HIS A 825 -10.05 -16.10 -12.79
N SER A 826 -9.04 -16.09 -13.64
CA SER A 826 -9.06 -15.31 -14.88
C SER A 826 -9.93 -16.01 -15.92
N PHE A 827 -10.60 -15.24 -16.78
CA PHE A 827 -11.52 -15.75 -17.80
C PHE A 827 -11.16 -15.28 -19.21
N LEU A 828 -11.41 -16.15 -20.19
CA LEU A 828 -11.47 -15.85 -21.62
C LEU A 828 -12.89 -16.17 -22.11
N GLY A 829 -13.61 -15.16 -22.59
CA GLY A 829 -14.93 -15.31 -23.20
C GLY A 829 -14.84 -15.09 -24.71
N LYS A 830 -15.23 -16.07 -25.52
CA LYS A 830 -15.39 -15.94 -26.98
C LYS A 830 -16.87 -15.88 -27.32
N TYR A 831 -17.31 -14.82 -27.96
CA TYR A 831 -18.74 -14.58 -28.19
C TYR A 831 -19.06 -14.36 -29.66
N LYS A 832 -20.27 -14.78 -30.04
CA LYS A 832 -20.96 -14.42 -31.28
C LYS A 832 -22.37 -14.00 -30.91
N VAL A 833 -22.74 -12.77 -31.27
CA VAL A 833 -24.03 -12.16 -30.89
C VAL A 833 -24.75 -11.63 -32.12
N GLY A 834 -26.04 -11.91 -32.19
CA GLY A 834 -26.94 -11.53 -33.28
C GLY A 834 -28.09 -10.70 -32.72
N PHE A 835 -28.31 -9.53 -33.29
CA PHE A 835 -29.26 -8.55 -32.80
C PHE A 835 -29.91 -7.76 -33.93
N THR A 836 -31.03 -7.14 -33.62
CA THR A 836 -31.79 -6.27 -34.53
C THR A 836 -31.24 -4.84 -34.54
N ASN A 837 -31.66 -4.01 -35.50
CA ASN A 837 -31.22 -2.61 -35.58
C ASN A 837 -31.67 -1.74 -34.39
N ASP A 838 -32.74 -2.11 -33.68
CA ASP A 838 -33.18 -1.50 -32.42
C ASP A 838 -32.41 -2.00 -31.18
N GLY A 839 -31.45 -2.91 -31.36
CA GLY A 839 -30.56 -3.40 -30.29
C GLY A 839 -31.09 -4.62 -29.53
N LYS A 840 -32.20 -5.23 -29.96
CA LYS A 840 -32.72 -6.46 -29.34
C LYS A 840 -31.84 -7.65 -29.71
N ILE A 841 -31.26 -8.30 -28.70
CA ILE A 841 -30.49 -9.53 -28.88
C ILE A 841 -31.44 -10.70 -29.16
N LEU A 842 -31.20 -11.40 -30.27
CA LEU A 842 -31.99 -12.57 -30.68
C LEU A 842 -31.21 -13.88 -30.49
N ALA A 843 -29.89 -13.85 -30.71
CA ALA A 843 -29.03 -15.02 -30.62
C ALA A 843 -27.70 -14.69 -29.93
N LEU A 844 -27.24 -15.58 -29.05
CA LEU A 844 -25.94 -15.53 -28.40
C LEU A 844 -25.33 -16.93 -28.34
N ASP A 845 -24.12 -17.06 -28.87
CA ASP A 845 -23.22 -18.20 -28.65
C ASP A 845 -21.98 -17.69 -27.89
N LEU A 846 -21.69 -18.27 -26.73
CA LEU A 846 -20.63 -17.83 -25.83
C LEU A 846 -19.86 -19.05 -25.31
N GLU A 847 -18.56 -19.07 -25.55
CA GLU A 847 -17.62 -20.01 -24.93
C GLU A 847 -16.85 -19.30 -23.82
N ILE A 848 -16.80 -19.91 -22.64
CA ILE A 848 -16.11 -19.35 -21.48
C ILE A 848 -15.03 -20.32 -21.05
N TYR A 849 -13.78 -19.88 -20.96
CA TYR A 849 -12.66 -20.62 -20.40
C TYR A 849 -12.17 -19.93 -19.13
N ASN A 850 -11.87 -20.69 -18.07
CA ASN A 850 -11.29 -20.16 -16.85
C ASN A 850 -9.95 -20.83 -16.54
N ASN A 851 -8.98 -20.05 -16.05
CA ASN A 851 -7.71 -20.61 -15.59
C ASN A 851 -7.89 -21.19 -14.18
N GLY A 852 -7.99 -22.52 -14.09
CA GLY A 852 -8.21 -23.27 -12.84
C GLY A 852 -6.97 -23.44 -11.96
N GLY A 853 -5.77 -23.07 -12.43
CA GLY A 853 -4.52 -23.37 -11.73
C GLY A 853 -4.19 -24.87 -11.72
N ASN A 854 -3.29 -25.27 -10.82
CA ASN A 854 -2.73 -26.63 -10.78
C ASN A 854 -3.63 -27.68 -10.10
N THR A 855 -4.71 -27.27 -9.42
CA THR A 855 -5.64 -28.16 -8.71
C THR A 855 -7.08 -27.81 -9.06
N LEU A 856 -8.01 -28.77 -9.01
CA LEU A 856 -9.41 -28.50 -9.29
C LEU A 856 -10.02 -27.51 -8.28
N ASP A 857 -9.71 -27.66 -6.98
CA ASP A 857 -10.31 -26.90 -5.88
C ASP A 857 -11.84 -26.72 -6.06
N LEU A 858 -12.34 -25.48 -6.10
CA LEU A 858 -13.74 -25.15 -6.36
C LEU A 858 -14.02 -24.73 -7.81
N SER A 859 -13.09 -24.98 -8.74
CA SER A 859 -13.23 -24.57 -10.14
C SER A 859 -14.45 -25.20 -10.83
N SER A 860 -14.85 -26.41 -10.44
CA SER A 860 -16.09 -27.06 -10.91
C SER A 860 -17.34 -26.60 -10.16
N GLY A 861 -17.16 -26.18 -8.90
CA GLY A 861 -18.17 -25.71 -7.95
C GLY A 861 -18.65 -24.29 -8.19
N SER A 862 -18.28 -23.66 -9.32
CA SER A 862 -18.86 -22.42 -9.83
C SER A 862 -19.88 -22.73 -10.96
N PRO A 863 -20.87 -23.61 -10.73
CA PRO A 863 -21.55 -24.38 -11.76
C PRO A 863 -22.80 -23.60 -12.19
N ARG A 864 -22.56 -22.39 -12.71
CA ARG A 864 -23.35 -21.65 -13.70
C ARG A 864 -22.45 -20.79 -14.62
N THR A 865 -21.11 -20.81 -14.45
CA THR A 865 -20.20 -19.81 -15.06
C THR A 865 -18.85 -20.31 -15.59
N CYS A 866 -18.39 -21.54 -15.36
CA CYS A 866 -17.05 -22.01 -15.80
C CYS A 866 -17.09 -23.14 -16.85
N ASN A 867 -16.26 -23.05 -17.91
CA ASN A 867 -16.21 -23.98 -19.06
C ASN A 867 -17.59 -24.31 -19.65
N VAL A 868 -18.42 -23.27 -19.77
CA VAL A 868 -19.79 -23.34 -20.27
C VAL A 868 -19.82 -22.86 -21.71
N SER A 869 -20.32 -23.69 -22.63
CA SER A 869 -20.91 -23.18 -23.86
C SER A 869 -22.34 -22.74 -23.53
N PHE A 870 -22.62 -21.44 -23.68
CA PHE A 870 -23.95 -20.89 -23.50
C PHE A 870 -24.52 -20.50 -24.85
N ARG A 871 -25.58 -21.21 -25.26
CA ARG A 871 -26.31 -20.95 -26.51
C ARG A 871 -27.73 -20.56 -26.17
N LYS A 872 -28.12 -19.32 -26.45
CA LYS A 872 -29.48 -18.83 -26.22
C LYS A 872 -30.04 -18.11 -27.44
N CYS A 873 -31.15 -18.64 -27.95
CA CYS A 873 -32.09 -17.95 -28.83
C CYS A 873 -33.23 -17.41 -27.96
N ILE A 874 -33.51 -16.10 -28.05
CA ILE A 874 -34.51 -15.40 -27.22
C ILE A 874 -35.87 -15.37 -27.90
#